data_AF-H0Q632-F1
#
_entry.id   AF-H0Q632-F1
#
_cell.length_a   1.000
_cell.length_b   1.000
_cell.length_c   1.000
_cell.angle_alpha   90.00
_cell.angle_beta   90.00
_cell.angle_gamma   90.00
#
_symmetry.space_group_name_H-M   'P 1'
#
loop_
_entity.id
_entity.type
_entity.pdbx_description
1 polymer ?
#
loop_
_entity_poly.entity_id
_entity_poly.type
_entity_poly.pdbx_seq_one_letter_code
_entity_poly.pdbx_strand_id
1 'polypeptide(L)'
;MNMRHENIPAERSLPFTEVIDPKLVHELTGVTSLGIDIGSRNSKAVLLHDGRLYTALLPTGLNMQETAAELLEELYENANITMEDIDFIVGTGYGRVSLKFETVPSEILTEISCHAMGAHYLNAGTRTIIDIGGQDAKAIQVDPETGKVVKFRMNDKCAAGTGRFLEKAANLLDLTMYDVGPESLKYTKDLEVSSQCVVFAESEVISHRAKGETAADIAAGIHMASAKRVVSLLRAIPLESDIVFTGGVSNNAGMKHALERLLGQTIVQPKLDMVFAGCLGAAMYAQRLAVEKRNIKTTMVAERCDLSDVSRRIEDAEVSLIERKDVKKVGYLCTYTPPEMLTAAGVAFGRIDKCGSPSVVAEGEVIVKSVFCDMSKSVLGHFRTKDPFHDALDQVVTFYTCDTMRATSNAINHYFKPSYGYVVPRTSDKPSARDFFREEMKNFGKDLEKLTGKPIDEDNLRASIKLHKKLRQTIHKISDLRKRNRPPLSGADFLEITRAYRSIPAEEQQPILDELYERLAAVPEDDKPRLRVMVCGGIMADGDRRLMDLLEKDIGVNVVVEDHCTGLSPFYYDTQETDDPYRDLANAYLDQAPCARQSPLSRRIDFSEKLAREYKVDAVIYYTLKFCPSFSQTKGLFMRRFHEMGLPALELDTDYSQGDTGQIKTRLEAFIEVLKESQGEKESCTQ
;
A
#
# COMPACT_ATOMS: atom_id res chain seq x y z
N MET A 1 -6.50 -9.99 -39.35
CA MET A 1 -5.47 -10.18 -40.40
C MET A 1 -4.14 -10.18 -39.66
N ASN A 2 -3.65 -11.39 -39.34
CA ASN A 2 -2.49 -11.61 -38.48
C ASN A 2 -1.22 -11.18 -39.22
N MET A 3 -0.79 -9.93 -39.05
CA MET A 3 0.60 -9.57 -39.35
C MET A 3 1.44 -10.09 -38.18
N ARG A 4 1.96 -11.32 -38.31
CA ARG A 4 3.16 -11.71 -37.59
C ARG A 4 4.20 -10.65 -37.90
N HIS A 5 4.77 -10.00 -36.89
CA HIS A 5 5.78 -8.97 -37.09
C HIS A 5 7.05 -9.61 -37.64
N GLU A 6 7.15 -9.74 -38.96
CA GLU A 6 8.33 -10.28 -39.69
C GLU A 6 9.58 -9.38 -39.56
N ASN A 7 9.50 -8.24 -38.85
CA ASN A 7 10.54 -7.22 -38.81
C ASN A 7 11.26 -7.07 -37.46
N ILE A 8 11.08 -7.99 -36.50
CA ILE A 8 11.98 -8.06 -35.33
C ILE A 8 12.89 -9.28 -35.55
N PRO A 9 14.19 -9.10 -35.86
CA PRO A 9 15.15 -10.19 -35.83
C PRO A 9 15.36 -10.56 -34.36
N ALA A 10 14.43 -11.32 -33.77
CA ALA A 10 14.65 -11.91 -32.47
C ALA A 10 15.74 -12.97 -32.68
N GLU A 11 16.92 -12.75 -32.08
CA GLU A 11 17.96 -13.76 -31.96
C GLU A 11 17.39 -14.92 -31.14
N ARG A 12 16.79 -15.90 -31.82
CA ARG A 12 15.90 -16.91 -31.21
C ARG A 12 16.58 -17.87 -30.25
N SER A 13 17.91 -17.92 -30.26
CA SER A 13 18.70 -18.76 -29.36
C SER A 13 20.13 -18.24 -29.25
N LEU A 14 20.55 -17.89 -28.03
CA LEU A 14 21.88 -17.35 -27.75
C LEU A 14 22.57 -18.14 -26.62
N PRO A 15 23.88 -18.44 -26.71
CA PRO A 15 24.63 -18.99 -25.59
C PRO A 15 24.68 -17.99 -24.42
N PHE A 16 24.60 -18.47 -23.18
CA PHE A 16 24.69 -17.60 -21.99
C PHE A 16 25.94 -16.72 -21.98
N THR A 17 27.08 -17.27 -22.40
CA THR A 17 28.38 -16.58 -22.44
C THR A 17 28.42 -15.37 -23.39
N GLU A 18 27.45 -15.26 -24.29
CA GLU A 18 27.37 -14.13 -25.22
C GLU A 18 26.48 -13.00 -24.72
N VAL A 19 25.54 -13.31 -23.82
CA VAL A 19 24.44 -12.40 -23.46
C VAL A 19 24.50 -11.96 -22.01
N ILE A 20 24.83 -12.88 -21.12
CA ILE A 20 24.94 -12.63 -19.68
C ILE A 20 26.30 -12.02 -19.41
N ASP A 21 26.33 -11.02 -18.51
CA ASP A 21 27.58 -10.39 -18.09
C ASP A 21 28.57 -11.46 -17.63
N PRO A 22 29.82 -11.48 -18.14
CA PRO A 22 30.82 -12.49 -17.80
C PRO A 22 31.04 -12.67 -16.30
N LYS A 23 30.79 -11.62 -15.49
CA LYS A 23 30.90 -11.70 -14.03
C LYS A 23 29.83 -12.59 -13.40
N LEU A 24 28.68 -12.78 -14.04
CA LEU A 24 27.50 -13.44 -13.47
C LEU A 24 27.18 -14.80 -14.12
N VAL A 25 27.86 -15.16 -15.21
CA VAL A 25 27.64 -16.46 -15.89
C VAL A 25 27.78 -17.66 -14.93
N HIS A 26 28.63 -17.55 -13.92
CA HIS A 26 28.87 -18.61 -12.93
C HIS A 26 27.71 -18.83 -11.96
N GLU A 27 26.75 -17.90 -11.85
CA GLU A 27 25.54 -18.05 -11.04
C GLU A 27 24.45 -18.85 -11.75
N LEU A 28 24.54 -19.02 -13.07
CA LEU A 28 23.58 -19.79 -13.83
C LEU A 28 23.67 -21.28 -13.50
N THR A 29 22.51 -21.91 -13.40
CA THR A 29 22.40 -23.35 -13.12
C THR A 29 21.87 -24.12 -14.33
N GLY A 30 21.91 -25.45 -14.27
CA GLY A 30 21.32 -26.33 -15.30
C GLY A 30 19.79 -26.50 -15.19
N VAL A 31 19.12 -25.76 -14.31
CA VAL A 31 17.66 -25.76 -14.17
C VAL A 31 17.02 -25.15 -15.42
N THR A 32 16.01 -25.82 -15.96
CA THR A 32 15.18 -25.28 -17.04
C THR A 32 14.13 -24.35 -16.46
N SER A 33 14.26 -23.05 -16.72
CA SER A 33 13.42 -22.02 -16.10
C SER A 33 12.84 -21.06 -17.12
N LEU A 34 11.60 -20.64 -16.87
CA LEU A 34 10.85 -19.77 -17.77
C LEU A 34 10.42 -18.48 -17.07
N GLY A 35 10.63 -17.35 -17.74
CA GLY A 35 10.07 -16.06 -17.38
C GLY A 35 9.10 -15.55 -18.43
N ILE A 36 7.92 -15.10 -18.02
CA ILE A 36 6.88 -14.55 -18.92
C ILE A 36 6.51 -13.14 -18.47
N ASP A 37 6.63 -12.15 -19.35
CA ASP A 37 6.17 -10.77 -19.15
C ASP A 37 4.94 -10.50 -20.02
N ILE A 38 3.76 -10.40 -19.39
CA ILE A 38 2.51 -10.03 -20.05
C ILE A 38 2.30 -8.52 -19.94
N GLY A 39 2.84 -7.77 -20.89
CA GLY A 39 2.67 -6.32 -20.97
C GLY A 39 1.30 -5.90 -21.53
N SER A 40 0.99 -4.60 -21.49
CA SER A 40 -0.30 -4.07 -21.99
C SER A 40 -0.47 -4.07 -23.51
N ARG A 41 0.63 -4.31 -24.26
CA ARG A 41 0.68 -4.19 -25.72
C ARG A 41 1.45 -5.34 -26.35
N ASN A 42 2.61 -5.67 -25.78
CA ASN A 42 3.46 -6.78 -26.19
C ASN A 42 3.70 -7.68 -24.98
N SER A 43 3.63 -8.98 -25.20
CA SER A 43 4.00 -10.02 -24.25
C SER A 43 5.29 -10.70 -24.72
N LYS A 44 6.16 -11.05 -23.80
CA LYS A 44 7.47 -11.67 -24.08
C LYS A 44 7.71 -12.83 -23.16
N ALA A 45 8.51 -13.78 -23.60
CA ALA A 45 8.98 -14.87 -22.77
C ALA A 45 10.47 -15.13 -23.01
N VAL A 46 11.16 -15.53 -21.94
CA VAL A 46 12.55 -15.97 -21.95
C VAL A 46 12.63 -17.34 -21.29
N LEU A 47 13.17 -18.31 -22.02
CA LEU A 47 13.46 -19.65 -21.53
C LEU A 47 14.98 -19.81 -21.40
N LEU A 48 15.41 -20.28 -20.23
CA LEU A 48 16.80 -20.70 -19.97
C LEU A 48 16.82 -22.22 -19.98
N HIS A 49 17.53 -22.81 -20.92
CA HIS A 49 17.63 -24.26 -21.08
C HIS A 49 18.98 -24.65 -21.69
N ASP A 50 19.63 -25.68 -21.12
CA ASP A 50 20.87 -26.28 -21.63
C ASP A 50 21.97 -25.27 -22.04
N GLY A 51 22.26 -24.30 -21.16
CA GLY A 51 23.30 -23.29 -21.41
C GLY A 51 22.93 -22.20 -22.42
N ARG A 52 21.67 -22.16 -22.87
CA ARG A 52 21.17 -21.26 -23.90
C ARG A 52 19.92 -20.52 -23.44
N LEU A 53 19.76 -19.31 -23.99
CA LEU A 53 18.62 -18.44 -23.80
C LEU A 53 17.78 -18.44 -25.08
N TYR A 54 16.47 -18.64 -24.95
CA TYR A 54 15.49 -18.57 -26.03
C TYR A 54 14.47 -17.47 -25.75
N THR A 55 14.05 -16.74 -26.79
CA THR A 55 13.11 -15.61 -26.66
C THR A 55 11.90 -15.78 -27.55
N ALA A 56 10.73 -15.34 -27.07
CA ALA A 56 9.51 -15.19 -27.86
C ALA A 56 8.86 -13.82 -27.58
N LEU A 57 8.25 -13.21 -28.60
CA LEU A 57 7.60 -11.89 -28.49
C LEU A 57 6.36 -11.83 -29.39
N LEU A 58 5.22 -11.49 -28.78
CA LEU A 58 3.92 -11.43 -29.45
C LEU A 58 3.13 -10.19 -29.01
N PRO A 59 2.25 -9.63 -29.87
CA PRO A 59 1.23 -8.68 -29.43
C PRO A 59 0.33 -9.30 -28.35
N THR A 60 -0.04 -8.53 -27.34
CA THR A 60 -0.89 -9.03 -26.25
C THR A 60 -2.34 -9.09 -26.68
N GLY A 61 -2.92 -10.30 -26.61
CA GLY A 61 -4.32 -10.55 -26.93
C GLY A 61 -5.28 -10.15 -25.79
N LEU A 62 -6.58 -10.33 -26.04
CA LEU A 62 -7.62 -10.11 -25.02
C LEU A 62 -7.57 -11.15 -23.90
N ASN A 63 -7.22 -12.40 -24.24
CA ASN A 63 -7.00 -13.46 -23.27
C ASN A 63 -5.49 -13.62 -23.02
N MET A 64 -5.06 -13.16 -21.85
CA MET A 64 -3.66 -13.18 -21.43
C MET A 64 -3.10 -14.60 -21.29
N GLN A 65 -3.94 -15.58 -20.92
CA GLN A 65 -3.51 -16.98 -20.81
C GLN A 65 -3.27 -17.60 -22.20
N GLU A 66 -4.11 -17.27 -23.18
CA GLU A 66 -3.90 -17.70 -24.57
C GLU A 66 -2.64 -17.09 -25.15
N THR A 67 -2.39 -15.79 -24.92
CA THR A 67 -1.13 -15.16 -25.32
C THR A 67 0.09 -15.83 -24.67
N ALA A 68 0.00 -16.22 -23.40
CA ALA A 68 1.07 -16.97 -22.74
C ALA A 68 1.28 -18.35 -23.35
N ALA A 69 0.21 -19.05 -23.74
CA ALA A 69 0.29 -20.34 -24.42
C ALA A 69 0.96 -20.21 -25.80
N GLU A 70 0.64 -19.18 -26.57
CA GLU A 70 1.28 -18.92 -27.87
C GLU A 70 2.78 -18.62 -27.72
N LEU A 71 3.18 -17.85 -26.70
CA LEU A 71 4.60 -17.61 -26.40
C LEU A 71 5.34 -18.92 -26.07
N LEU A 72 4.68 -19.81 -25.32
CA LEU A 72 5.22 -21.11 -24.94
C LEU A 72 5.41 -22.01 -26.15
N GLU A 73 4.42 -22.09 -27.05
CA GLU A 73 4.51 -22.87 -28.29
C GLU A 73 5.74 -22.45 -29.12
N GLU A 74 5.97 -21.14 -29.28
CA GLU A 74 7.15 -20.64 -29.99
C GLU A 74 8.47 -21.05 -29.31
N LEU A 75 8.53 -21.03 -27.97
CA LEU A 75 9.71 -21.46 -27.23
C LEU A 75 9.94 -22.97 -27.32
N TYR A 76 8.89 -23.77 -27.25
CA TYR A 76 8.95 -25.24 -27.37
C TYR A 76 9.49 -25.68 -28.73
N GLU A 77 9.01 -25.07 -29.81
CA GLU A 77 9.51 -25.35 -31.16
C GLU A 77 11.00 -25.01 -31.31
N ASN A 78 11.43 -23.88 -30.74
CA ASN A 78 12.82 -23.41 -30.87
C ASN A 78 13.81 -24.18 -29.98
N ALA A 79 13.38 -24.60 -28.79
CA ALA A 79 14.23 -25.30 -27.82
C ALA A 79 14.10 -26.83 -27.88
N ASN A 80 13.10 -27.35 -28.60
CA ASN A 80 12.78 -28.78 -28.68
C ASN A 80 12.52 -29.40 -27.29
N ILE A 81 11.68 -28.73 -26.49
CA ILE A 81 11.24 -29.16 -25.16
C ILE A 81 9.72 -29.09 -25.02
N THR A 82 9.21 -29.60 -23.90
CA THR A 82 7.80 -29.58 -23.51
C THR A 82 7.61 -28.91 -22.15
N MET A 83 6.35 -28.70 -21.74
CA MET A 83 6.02 -28.10 -20.44
C MET A 83 6.59 -28.94 -19.28
N GLU A 84 6.63 -30.26 -19.41
CA GLU A 84 7.16 -31.18 -18.40
C GLU A 84 8.67 -31.02 -18.15
N ASP A 85 9.40 -30.42 -19.10
CA ASP A 85 10.84 -30.17 -18.97
C ASP A 85 11.15 -28.89 -18.19
N ILE A 86 10.15 -28.06 -17.89
CA ILE A 86 10.31 -26.80 -17.15
C ILE A 86 10.24 -27.08 -15.64
N ASP A 87 11.31 -26.73 -14.93
CA ASP A 87 11.38 -26.89 -13.48
C ASP A 87 10.56 -25.82 -12.74
N PHE A 88 10.51 -24.59 -13.27
CA PHE A 88 9.82 -23.46 -12.63
C PHE A 88 9.46 -22.33 -13.60
N ILE A 89 8.34 -21.66 -13.34
CA ILE A 89 7.86 -20.51 -14.12
C ILE A 89 7.70 -19.28 -13.21
N VAL A 90 8.16 -18.12 -13.66
CA VAL A 90 7.80 -16.83 -13.05
C VAL A 90 7.07 -15.96 -14.05
N GLY A 91 5.89 -15.49 -13.67
CA GLY A 91 5.08 -14.54 -14.43
C GLY A 91 5.24 -13.10 -13.91
N THR A 92 5.31 -12.14 -14.83
CA THR A 92 5.42 -10.71 -14.53
C THR A 92 4.65 -9.85 -15.55
N GLY A 93 4.70 -8.53 -15.37
CA GLY A 93 3.97 -7.56 -16.20
C GLY A 93 2.53 -7.31 -15.76
N TYR A 94 1.82 -6.47 -16.52
CA TYR A 94 0.44 -6.06 -16.24
C TYR A 94 -0.55 -7.24 -16.16
N GLY A 95 -0.44 -8.20 -17.07
CA GLY A 95 -1.36 -9.33 -17.18
C GLY A 95 -1.02 -10.54 -16.30
N ARG A 96 0.02 -10.44 -15.47
CA ARG A 96 0.54 -11.55 -14.66
C ARG A 96 -0.49 -12.22 -13.75
N VAL A 97 -1.46 -11.44 -13.26
CA VAL A 97 -2.52 -11.93 -12.35
C VAL A 97 -3.48 -12.93 -12.99
N SER A 98 -3.51 -12.96 -14.33
CA SER A 98 -4.36 -13.88 -15.11
C SER A 98 -3.65 -15.20 -15.42
N LEU A 99 -2.33 -15.27 -15.19
CA LEU A 99 -1.53 -16.45 -15.51
C LEU A 99 -1.80 -17.58 -14.52
N LYS A 100 -2.09 -18.77 -15.05
CA LYS A 100 -2.27 -20.00 -14.27
C LYS A 100 -1.44 -21.12 -14.89
N PHE A 101 -0.62 -21.76 -14.06
CA PHE A 101 0.16 -22.94 -14.43
C PHE A 101 -0.15 -24.03 -13.40
N GLU A 102 -0.95 -25.01 -13.78
CA GLU A 102 -1.43 -26.06 -12.86
C GLU A 102 -0.43 -27.22 -12.72
N THR A 103 0.38 -27.46 -13.76
CA THR A 103 1.27 -28.63 -13.86
C THR A 103 2.71 -28.35 -13.46
N VAL A 104 3.14 -27.09 -13.49
CA VAL A 104 4.51 -26.67 -13.19
C VAL A 104 4.51 -25.69 -12.03
N PRO A 105 5.44 -25.80 -11.05
CA PRO A 105 5.59 -24.82 -10.00
C PRO A 105 5.75 -23.41 -10.60
N SER A 106 4.91 -22.49 -10.16
CA SER A 106 4.94 -21.12 -10.65
C SER A 106 4.83 -20.09 -9.53
N GLU A 107 5.32 -18.89 -9.81
CA GLU A 107 5.22 -17.73 -8.93
C GLU A 107 5.01 -16.46 -9.76
N ILE A 108 4.43 -15.43 -9.14
CA ILE A 108 4.18 -14.15 -9.78
C ILE A 108 5.02 -13.11 -9.07
N LEU A 109 5.87 -12.39 -9.81
CA LEU A 109 6.72 -11.34 -9.28
C LEU A 109 6.47 -10.01 -9.99
N THR A 110 6.72 -8.90 -9.31
CA THR A 110 6.57 -7.59 -9.93
C THR A 110 7.58 -7.35 -11.05
N GLU A 111 7.16 -6.56 -12.04
CA GLU A 111 8.04 -6.16 -13.15
C GLU A 111 9.22 -5.30 -12.66
N ILE A 112 9.10 -4.65 -11.50
CA ILE A 112 10.18 -3.87 -10.88
C ILE A 112 11.34 -4.80 -10.51
N SER A 113 11.06 -5.85 -9.74
CA SER A 113 12.06 -6.84 -9.31
C SER A 113 12.63 -7.59 -10.52
N CYS A 114 11.76 -7.97 -11.47
CA CYS A 114 12.16 -8.71 -12.65
C CYS A 114 13.03 -7.86 -13.61
N HIS A 115 12.68 -6.61 -13.88
CA HIS A 115 13.50 -5.73 -14.71
C HIS A 115 14.84 -5.40 -14.05
N ALA A 116 14.87 -5.22 -12.73
CA ALA A 116 16.11 -5.04 -11.97
C ALA A 116 17.05 -6.23 -12.13
N MET A 117 16.53 -7.43 -11.90
CA MET A 117 17.31 -8.66 -12.02
C MET A 117 17.80 -8.91 -13.45
N GLY A 118 16.93 -8.74 -14.45
CA GLY A 118 17.31 -8.93 -15.84
C GLY A 118 18.37 -7.94 -16.31
N ALA A 119 18.22 -6.65 -15.95
CA ALA A 119 19.23 -5.65 -16.27
C ALA A 119 20.58 -5.92 -15.59
N HIS A 120 20.57 -6.39 -14.34
CA HIS A 120 21.78 -6.78 -13.63
C HIS A 120 22.49 -7.96 -14.30
N TYR A 121 21.76 -9.01 -14.70
CA TYR A 121 22.36 -10.14 -15.43
C TYR A 121 22.88 -9.77 -16.82
N LEU A 122 22.32 -8.76 -17.47
CA LEU A 122 22.82 -8.24 -18.75
C LEU A 122 23.99 -7.25 -18.59
N ASN A 123 24.09 -6.61 -17.43
CA ASN A 123 25.15 -5.67 -17.08
C ASN A 123 25.30 -5.63 -15.55
N ALA A 124 26.32 -6.31 -15.01
CA ALA A 124 26.49 -6.47 -13.57
C ALA A 124 26.69 -5.11 -12.86
N GLY A 125 27.20 -4.11 -13.60
CA GLY A 125 27.39 -2.75 -13.09
C GLY A 125 26.12 -1.92 -12.97
N THR A 126 24.93 -2.43 -13.32
CA THR A 126 23.68 -1.67 -13.33
C THR A 126 23.36 -1.07 -11.96
N ARG A 127 23.22 0.26 -11.89
CA ARG A 127 22.83 0.98 -10.67
C ARG A 127 21.52 1.75 -10.79
N THR A 128 21.20 2.21 -12.01
CA THR A 128 19.98 2.96 -12.28
C THR A 128 19.26 2.38 -13.49
N ILE A 129 17.98 2.07 -13.35
CA ILE A 129 17.13 1.64 -14.45
C ILE A 129 16.04 2.68 -14.71
N ILE A 130 15.90 3.01 -15.98
CA ILE A 130 14.76 3.73 -16.54
C ILE A 130 13.90 2.68 -17.22
N ASP A 131 12.72 2.39 -16.69
CA ASP A 131 11.77 1.46 -17.31
C ASP A 131 10.62 2.26 -17.94
N ILE A 132 10.41 2.15 -19.24
CA ILE A 132 9.29 2.82 -19.91
C ILE A 132 8.40 1.77 -20.59
N GLY A 133 7.26 1.52 -19.95
CA GLY A 133 6.22 0.64 -20.46
C GLY A 133 5.23 1.35 -21.39
N GLY A 134 4.17 0.64 -21.76
CA GLY A 134 3.08 1.20 -22.55
C GLY A 134 2.22 2.19 -21.75
N GLN A 135 2.02 1.93 -20.45
CA GLN A 135 1.07 2.68 -19.61
C GLN A 135 1.71 3.43 -18.44
N ASP A 136 2.91 3.03 -18.01
CA ASP A 136 3.64 3.64 -16.91
C ASP A 136 5.14 3.78 -17.24
N ALA A 137 5.86 4.49 -16.37
CA ALA A 137 7.31 4.50 -16.34
C ALA A 137 7.82 4.40 -14.90
N LYS A 138 9.05 3.89 -14.75
CA LYS A 138 9.68 3.63 -13.45
C LYS A 138 11.14 4.08 -13.45
N ALA A 139 11.55 4.54 -12.28
CA ALA A 139 12.92 4.83 -11.92
C ALA A 139 13.29 3.85 -10.80
N ILE A 140 14.27 2.98 -11.05
CA ILE A 140 14.66 1.91 -10.13
C ILE A 140 16.15 2.07 -9.83
N GLN A 141 16.50 2.14 -8.55
CA GLN A 141 17.86 2.04 -8.06
C GLN A 141 18.14 0.57 -7.73
N VAL A 142 19.27 0.07 -8.22
CA VAL A 142 19.67 -1.33 -8.13
C VAL A 142 20.97 -1.44 -7.36
N ASP A 143 21.08 -2.47 -6.53
CA ASP A 143 22.33 -2.86 -5.91
C ASP A 143 23.17 -3.64 -6.94
N PRO A 144 24.34 -3.11 -7.38
CA PRO A 144 25.16 -3.74 -8.39
C PRO A 144 25.85 -5.03 -7.91
N GLU A 145 25.84 -5.35 -6.60
CA GLU A 145 26.39 -6.62 -6.11
C GLU A 145 25.37 -7.76 -6.20
N THR A 146 24.09 -7.47 -6.01
CA THR A 146 23.04 -8.49 -5.87
C THR A 146 21.98 -8.46 -6.98
N GLY A 147 21.90 -7.36 -7.73
CA GLY A 147 20.85 -7.10 -8.71
C GLY A 147 19.50 -6.73 -8.10
N LYS A 148 19.44 -6.54 -6.77
CA LYS A 148 18.19 -6.26 -6.05
C LYS A 148 17.80 -4.80 -6.09
N VAL A 149 16.51 -4.55 -5.92
CA VAL A 149 15.96 -3.18 -5.92
C VAL A 149 16.26 -2.52 -4.58
N VAL A 150 17.03 -1.44 -4.59
CA VAL A 150 17.30 -0.61 -3.40
C VAL A 150 16.15 0.35 -3.15
N LYS A 151 15.69 1.01 -4.22
CA LYS A 151 14.66 2.05 -4.15
C LYS A 151 13.99 2.21 -5.50
N PHE A 152 12.69 2.47 -5.52
CA PHE A 152 12.01 2.76 -6.78
C PHE A 152 10.96 3.86 -6.66
N ARG A 153 10.63 4.43 -7.82
CA ARG A 153 9.56 5.40 -8.04
C ARG A 153 8.88 5.10 -9.37
N MET A 154 7.56 5.21 -9.41
CA MET A 154 6.76 4.96 -10.62
C MET A 154 5.74 6.08 -10.84
N ASN A 155 5.36 6.33 -12.09
CA ASN A 155 4.23 7.17 -12.45
C ASN A 155 3.16 6.34 -13.20
N ASP A 156 1.95 6.30 -12.68
CA ASP A 156 0.88 5.46 -13.23
C ASP A 156 -0.31 6.27 -13.78
N LYS A 157 -0.39 7.57 -13.47
CA LYS A 157 -1.51 8.45 -13.89
C LYS A 157 -1.19 9.36 -15.09
N CYS A 158 0.06 9.39 -15.56
CA CYS A 158 0.50 10.33 -16.59
C CYS A 158 0.99 9.59 -17.84
N ALA A 159 0.15 9.52 -18.87
CA ALA A 159 0.51 8.92 -20.16
C ALA A 159 1.60 9.71 -20.92
N ALA A 160 1.89 10.97 -20.54
CA ALA A 160 2.82 11.84 -21.27
C ALA A 160 4.29 11.38 -21.23
N GLY A 161 4.64 10.40 -20.39
CA GLY A 161 5.99 9.84 -20.29
C GLY A 161 6.09 8.36 -20.69
N THR A 162 5.10 7.82 -21.42
CA THR A 162 4.98 6.38 -21.66
C THR A 162 4.84 6.06 -23.15
N GLY A 163 4.96 4.78 -23.52
CA GLY A 163 4.83 4.33 -24.91
C GLY A 163 3.51 4.73 -25.59
N ARG A 164 2.41 4.85 -24.83
CA ARG A 164 1.11 5.29 -25.37
C ARG A 164 1.14 6.72 -25.93
N PHE A 165 1.97 7.60 -25.37
CA PHE A 165 2.13 8.95 -25.93
C PHE A 165 2.88 8.91 -27.26
N LEU A 166 3.96 8.12 -27.33
CA LEU A 166 4.74 7.94 -28.56
C LEU A 166 3.90 7.26 -29.67
N GLU A 167 3.07 6.28 -29.32
CA GLU A 167 2.15 5.61 -30.26
C GLU A 167 1.15 6.61 -30.87
N LYS A 168 0.53 7.46 -30.04
CA LYS A 168 -0.40 8.50 -30.51
C LYS A 168 0.30 9.54 -31.37
N ALA A 169 1.50 9.96 -30.96
CA ALA A 169 2.33 10.89 -31.72
C ALA A 169 2.72 10.33 -33.10
N ALA A 170 3.13 9.06 -33.16
CA ALA A 170 3.47 8.39 -34.40
C ALA A 170 2.26 8.40 -35.37
N ASN A 171 1.08 8.02 -34.89
CA ASN A 171 -0.15 8.05 -35.69
C ASN A 171 -0.49 9.46 -36.20
N LEU A 172 -0.30 10.50 -35.39
CA LEU A 172 -0.52 11.89 -35.80
C LEU A 172 0.49 12.39 -36.83
N LEU A 173 1.62 11.71 -36.99
CA LEU A 173 2.67 12.02 -37.97
C LEU A 173 2.66 11.07 -39.16
N ASP A 174 1.65 10.18 -39.25
CA ASP A 174 1.57 9.15 -40.28
C ASP A 174 2.78 8.18 -40.26
N LEU A 175 3.31 7.91 -39.06
CA LEU A 175 4.43 7.00 -38.76
C LEU A 175 3.98 5.82 -37.90
N THR A 176 4.74 4.72 -37.92
CA THR A 176 4.55 3.65 -36.91
C THR A 176 5.37 3.92 -35.65
N MET A 177 5.08 3.17 -34.57
CA MET A 177 5.87 3.21 -33.34
C MET A 177 7.35 2.83 -33.55
N TYR A 178 7.65 2.03 -34.59
CA TYR A 178 9.02 1.64 -34.93
C TYR A 178 9.73 2.73 -35.76
N ASP A 179 8.98 3.52 -36.54
CA ASP A 179 9.54 4.56 -37.40
C ASP A 179 9.79 5.88 -36.67
N VAL A 180 8.96 6.19 -35.66
CA VAL A 180 8.98 7.51 -34.98
C VAL A 180 10.32 7.81 -34.28
N GLY A 181 10.98 6.77 -33.74
CA GLY A 181 12.29 6.89 -33.11
C GLY A 181 13.37 7.29 -34.12
N PRO A 182 13.67 6.47 -35.14
CA PRO A 182 14.61 6.79 -36.20
C PRO A 182 14.30 8.11 -36.93
N GLU A 183 13.02 8.42 -37.17
CA GLU A 183 12.62 9.67 -37.80
C GLU A 183 12.97 10.89 -36.95
N SER A 184 12.76 10.81 -35.63
CA SER A 184 13.10 11.90 -34.71
C SER A 184 14.59 12.26 -34.70
N LEU A 185 15.48 11.33 -35.06
CA LEU A 185 16.92 11.57 -35.12
C LEU A 185 17.35 12.41 -36.33
N LYS A 186 16.45 12.61 -37.31
CA LYS A 186 16.70 13.41 -38.52
C LYS A 186 16.35 14.89 -38.33
N TYR A 187 15.95 15.29 -37.13
CA TYR A 187 15.53 16.66 -36.84
C TYR A 187 16.64 17.68 -37.14
N THR A 188 16.22 18.86 -37.57
CA THR A 188 17.10 20.01 -37.83
C THR A 188 16.79 21.19 -36.91
N LYS A 189 15.64 21.13 -36.21
CA LYS A 189 15.14 22.19 -35.34
C LYS A 189 14.59 21.61 -34.04
N ASP A 190 15.03 22.17 -32.91
CA ASP A 190 14.46 21.86 -31.60
C ASP A 190 13.08 22.51 -31.46
N LEU A 191 12.01 21.71 -31.62
CA LEU A 191 10.65 22.17 -31.36
C LEU A 191 10.26 21.94 -29.90
N GLU A 192 9.67 22.97 -29.29
CA GLU A 192 9.08 22.84 -27.98
C GLU A 192 7.66 22.27 -28.08
N VAL A 193 7.45 21.17 -27.36
CA VAL A 193 6.15 20.52 -27.17
C VAL A 193 5.89 20.41 -25.67
N SER A 194 4.68 20.75 -25.25
CA SER A 194 4.26 20.69 -23.86
C SER A 194 4.31 19.26 -23.32
N SER A 195 4.92 19.12 -22.15
CA SER A 195 4.98 17.85 -21.42
C SER A 195 3.82 17.66 -20.45
N GLN A 196 2.87 18.59 -20.34
CA GLN A 196 1.86 18.59 -19.27
C GLN A 196 0.79 17.51 -19.41
N CYS A 197 0.23 17.34 -20.61
CA CYS A 197 -0.83 16.37 -20.87
C CYS A 197 -0.78 15.93 -22.34
N VAL A 198 -1.10 14.66 -22.59
CA VAL A 198 -1.17 14.10 -23.95
C VAL A 198 -2.15 14.88 -24.83
N VAL A 199 -3.29 15.33 -24.28
CA VAL A 199 -4.31 16.08 -25.05
C VAL A 199 -3.77 17.43 -25.55
N PHE A 200 -3.00 18.13 -24.72
CA PHE A 200 -2.38 19.39 -25.14
C PHE A 200 -1.26 19.16 -26.16
N ALA A 201 -0.44 18.13 -25.93
CA ALA A 201 0.60 17.75 -26.89
C ALA A 201 0.00 17.38 -28.26
N GLU A 202 -1.12 16.65 -28.32
CA GLU A 202 -1.83 16.35 -29.57
C GLU A 202 -2.25 17.63 -30.32
N SER A 203 -2.78 18.62 -29.60
CA SER A 203 -3.19 19.90 -30.18
C SER A 203 -2.00 20.69 -30.73
N GLU A 204 -0.85 20.63 -30.04
CA GLU A 204 0.39 21.27 -30.48
C GLU A 204 1.00 20.59 -31.69
N VAL A 205 0.96 19.25 -31.76
CA VAL A 205 1.40 18.48 -32.95
C VAL A 205 0.61 18.91 -34.18
N ILE A 206 -0.72 19.03 -34.06
CA ILE A 206 -1.57 19.51 -35.15
C ILE A 206 -1.20 20.95 -35.54
N SER A 207 -0.95 21.82 -34.56
CA SER A 207 -0.54 23.20 -34.81
C SER A 207 0.81 23.29 -35.54
N HIS A 208 1.80 22.49 -35.15
CA HIS A 208 3.11 22.45 -35.79
C HIS A 208 3.03 21.88 -37.21
N ARG A 209 2.22 20.83 -37.45
CA ARG A 209 1.92 20.36 -38.82
C ARG A 209 1.31 21.46 -39.68
N ALA A 210 0.34 22.22 -39.14
CA ALA A 210 -0.29 23.32 -39.86
C ALA A 210 0.66 24.48 -40.18
N LYS A 211 1.74 24.65 -39.40
CA LYS A 211 2.82 25.61 -39.65
C LYS A 211 3.86 25.11 -40.66
N GLY A 212 3.74 23.87 -41.14
CA GLY A 212 4.68 23.28 -42.09
C GLY A 212 5.97 22.76 -41.45
N GLU A 213 6.01 22.55 -40.13
CA GLU A 213 7.14 21.90 -39.47
C GLU A 213 7.26 20.43 -39.91
N THR A 214 8.47 19.91 -39.97
CA THR A 214 8.72 18.55 -40.48
C THR A 214 8.31 17.48 -39.46
N ALA A 215 7.99 16.27 -39.93
CA ALA A 215 7.69 15.15 -39.04
C ALA A 215 8.87 14.81 -38.11
N ALA A 216 10.11 14.91 -38.59
CA ALA A 216 11.32 14.71 -37.81
C ALA A 216 11.45 15.72 -36.66
N ASP A 217 11.27 17.01 -36.92
CA ASP A 217 11.35 18.07 -35.90
C ASP A 217 10.25 17.91 -34.83
N ILE A 218 9.03 17.58 -35.26
CA ILE A 218 7.91 17.36 -34.34
C ILE A 218 8.17 16.10 -33.49
N ALA A 219 8.62 15.00 -34.12
CA ALA A 219 8.94 13.77 -33.41
C ALA A 219 10.04 13.98 -32.37
N ALA A 220 11.10 14.76 -32.68
CA ALA A 220 12.14 15.10 -31.71
C ALA A 220 11.59 15.90 -30.52
N GLY A 221 10.73 16.90 -30.78
CA GLY A 221 10.07 17.67 -29.73
C GLY A 221 9.21 16.80 -28.79
N ILE A 222 8.50 15.82 -29.34
CA ILE A 222 7.70 14.85 -28.58
C ILE A 222 8.56 13.95 -27.70
N HIS A 223 9.65 13.39 -28.25
CA HIS A 223 10.58 12.57 -27.46
C HIS A 223 11.20 13.38 -26.32
N MET A 224 11.58 14.63 -26.58
CA MET A 224 12.12 15.53 -25.57
C MET A 224 11.10 15.86 -24.47
N ALA A 225 9.84 16.11 -24.84
CA ALA A 225 8.75 16.35 -23.89
C ALA A 225 8.49 15.12 -23.00
N SER A 226 8.49 13.92 -23.60
CA SER A 226 8.34 12.64 -22.90
C SER A 226 9.53 12.38 -21.96
N ALA A 227 10.75 12.57 -22.45
CA ALA A 227 11.98 12.35 -21.67
C ALA A 227 12.06 13.29 -20.47
N LYS A 228 11.65 14.56 -20.60
CA LYS A 228 11.56 15.50 -19.46
C LYS A 228 10.68 14.97 -18.32
N ARG A 229 9.60 14.24 -18.63
CA ARG A 229 8.73 13.62 -17.60
C ARG A 229 9.40 12.47 -16.90
N VAL A 230 10.06 11.59 -17.66
CA VAL A 230 10.80 10.46 -17.10
C VAL A 230 11.98 10.93 -16.25
N VAL A 231 12.73 11.95 -16.69
CA VAL A 231 13.81 12.56 -15.90
C VAL A 231 13.29 13.21 -14.62
N SER A 232 12.11 13.81 -14.65
CA SER A 232 11.48 14.32 -13.42
C SER A 232 11.15 13.22 -12.42
N LEU A 233 10.80 12.01 -12.88
CA LEU A 233 10.58 10.84 -12.03
C LEU A 233 11.90 10.36 -11.40
N LEU A 234 12.99 10.33 -12.18
CA LEU A 234 14.32 9.92 -11.71
C LEU A 234 14.83 10.77 -10.56
N ARG A 235 14.47 12.06 -10.48
CA ARG A 235 14.89 12.96 -9.37
C ARG A 235 14.47 12.48 -7.97
N ALA A 236 13.53 11.53 -7.88
CA ALA A 236 13.07 11.00 -6.60
C ALA A 236 13.94 9.82 -6.08
N ILE A 237 14.93 9.37 -6.85
CA ILE A 237 15.98 8.43 -6.45
C ILE A 237 17.38 9.02 -6.71
N PRO A 238 18.45 8.55 -6.04
CA PRO A 238 19.81 8.91 -6.41
C PRO A 238 20.10 8.49 -7.86
N LEU A 239 20.60 9.41 -8.68
CA LEU A 239 21.04 9.12 -10.03
C LEU A 239 22.50 8.64 -9.98
N GLU A 240 22.71 7.36 -10.19
CA GLU A 240 24.04 6.74 -10.26
C GLU A 240 24.41 6.45 -11.72
N SER A 241 25.70 6.30 -12.01
CA SER A 241 26.22 5.88 -13.33
C SER A 241 25.71 4.49 -13.72
N ASP A 242 26.06 4.02 -14.92
CA ASP A 242 25.66 2.68 -15.39
C ASP A 242 24.14 2.56 -15.52
N ILE A 243 23.57 3.54 -16.23
CA ILE A 243 22.15 3.66 -16.49
C ILE A 243 21.74 2.68 -17.59
N VAL A 244 20.70 1.89 -17.31
CA VAL A 244 20.10 0.96 -18.25
C VAL A 244 18.67 1.39 -18.58
N PHE A 245 18.25 1.21 -19.83
CA PHE A 245 16.92 1.54 -20.31
C PHE A 245 16.15 0.28 -20.71
N THR A 246 15.07 -0.03 -19.98
CA THR A 246 14.22 -1.21 -20.17
C THR A 246 12.79 -0.85 -20.56
N GLY A 247 11.98 -1.88 -20.82
CA GLY A 247 10.55 -1.75 -21.07
C GLY A 247 10.22 -1.71 -22.55
N GLY A 248 8.93 -1.61 -22.89
CA GLY A 248 8.47 -1.69 -24.28
C GLY A 248 8.98 -0.56 -25.20
N VAL A 249 9.57 0.50 -24.64
CA VAL A 249 10.11 1.64 -25.39
C VAL A 249 11.64 1.61 -25.48
N SER A 250 12.31 0.62 -24.88
CA SER A 250 13.79 0.56 -24.80
C SER A 250 14.50 0.65 -26.16
N ASN A 251 13.86 0.16 -27.22
CA ASN A 251 14.41 0.16 -28.58
C ASN A 251 14.13 1.44 -29.38
N ASN A 252 13.38 2.38 -28.82
CA ASN A 252 13.14 3.64 -29.48
C ASN A 252 14.41 4.51 -29.38
N ALA A 253 15.16 4.55 -30.48
CA ALA A 253 16.42 5.30 -30.57
C ALA A 253 16.25 6.81 -30.31
N GLY A 254 15.10 7.38 -30.68
CA GLY A 254 14.76 8.78 -30.40
C GLY A 254 14.57 9.05 -28.91
N MET A 255 13.89 8.13 -28.22
CA MET A 255 13.70 8.22 -26.77
C MET A 255 15.02 8.06 -26.02
N LYS A 256 15.86 7.10 -26.42
CA LYS A 256 17.21 6.94 -25.88
C LYS A 256 18.01 8.23 -26.03
N HIS A 257 18.06 8.78 -27.24
CA HIS A 257 18.78 10.03 -27.52
C HIS A 257 18.28 11.20 -26.66
N ALA A 258 16.96 11.34 -26.51
CA ALA A 258 16.37 12.39 -25.68
C ALA A 258 16.71 12.22 -24.18
N LEU A 259 16.70 10.98 -23.67
CA LEU A 259 17.10 10.67 -22.30
C LEU A 259 18.58 10.99 -22.07
N GLU A 260 19.49 10.51 -22.94
CA GLU A 260 20.93 10.77 -22.84
C GLU A 260 21.23 12.27 -22.88
N ARG A 261 20.57 13.02 -23.77
CA ARG A 261 20.72 14.48 -23.87
C ARG A 261 20.31 15.22 -22.60
N LEU A 262 19.26 14.76 -21.90
CA LEU A 262 18.79 15.39 -20.67
C LEU A 262 19.59 14.96 -19.43
N LEU A 263 20.06 13.71 -19.40
CA LEU A 263 20.82 13.16 -18.27
C LEU A 263 22.29 13.56 -18.32
N GLY A 264 22.83 13.86 -19.50
CA GLY A 264 24.26 14.10 -19.70
C GLY A 264 25.10 12.83 -19.48
N GLN A 265 24.48 11.66 -19.55
CA GLN A 265 25.11 10.35 -19.39
C GLN A 265 24.64 9.42 -20.51
N THR A 266 25.52 8.51 -20.93
CA THR A 266 25.21 7.47 -21.92
C THR A 266 24.46 6.31 -21.28
N ILE A 267 23.49 5.76 -21.99
CA ILE A 267 22.73 4.59 -21.57
C ILE A 267 23.43 3.33 -22.10
N VAL A 268 23.70 2.39 -21.19
CA VAL A 268 24.34 1.11 -21.50
C VAL A 268 23.42 0.30 -22.41
N GLN A 269 23.99 -0.32 -23.44
CA GLN A 269 23.31 -1.22 -24.36
C GLN A 269 23.97 -2.60 -24.32
N PRO A 270 23.40 -3.55 -23.58
CA PRO A 270 23.78 -4.96 -23.61
C PRO A 270 23.50 -5.61 -24.98
N LYS A 271 24.00 -6.84 -25.16
CA LYS A 271 23.82 -7.59 -26.42
C LYS A 271 22.37 -7.99 -26.65
N LEU A 272 21.69 -8.49 -25.61
CA LEU A 272 20.26 -8.79 -25.69
C LEU A 272 19.45 -7.50 -25.64
N ASP A 273 18.42 -7.47 -26.49
CA ASP A 273 17.45 -6.41 -26.51
C ASP A 273 16.77 -6.24 -25.13
N MET A 274 16.81 -5.02 -24.61
CA MET A 274 16.31 -4.67 -23.28
C MET A 274 14.78 -4.77 -23.15
N VAL A 275 14.05 -5.02 -24.24
CA VAL A 275 12.63 -5.41 -24.20
C VAL A 275 12.42 -6.74 -23.47
N PHE A 276 13.44 -7.61 -23.42
CA PHE A 276 13.41 -8.91 -22.75
C PHE A 276 13.92 -8.88 -21.31
N ALA A 277 14.32 -7.71 -20.78
CA ALA A 277 14.90 -7.61 -19.44
C ALA A 277 13.96 -8.16 -18.35
N GLY A 278 12.68 -7.80 -18.38
CA GLY A 278 11.69 -8.27 -17.42
C GLY A 278 11.52 -9.78 -17.42
N CYS A 279 11.36 -10.41 -18.59
CA CYS A 279 11.22 -11.86 -18.68
C CYS A 279 12.53 -12.60 -18.40
N LEU A 280 13.70 -12.04 -18.75
CA LEU A 280 14.98 -12.61 -18.33
C LEU A 280 15.11 -12.63 -16.81
N GLY A 281 14.85 -11.51 -16.13
CA GLY A 281 14.91 -11.48 -14.68
C GLY A 281 13.89 -12.41 -14.02
N ALA A 282 12.68 -12.53 -14.59
CA ALA A 282 11.72 -13.54 -14.15
C ALA A 282 12.28 -14.97 -14.30
N ALA A 283 12.93 -15.30 -15.42
CA ALA A 283 13.56 -16.60 -15.62
C ALA A 283 14.70 -16.85 -14.61
N MET A 284 15.50 -15.82 -14.29
CA MET A 284 16.53 -15.90 -13.25
C MET A 284 15.94 -16.16 -11.85
N TYR A 285 14.84 -15.50 -11.50
CA TYR A 285 14.13 -15.81 -10.25
C TYR A 285 13.55 -17.22 -10.26
N ALA A 286 12.95 -17.66 -11.36
CA ALA A 286 12.44 -19.03 -11.51
C ALA A 286 13.56 -20.05 -11.27
N GLN A 287 14.77 -19.79 -11.79
CA GLN A 287 15.94 -20.62 -11.54
C GLN A 287 16.34 -20.66 -10.06
N ARG A 288 16.41 -19.50 -9.39
CA ARG A 288 16.70 -19.41 -7.94
C ARG A 288 15.65 -20.15 -7.10
N LEU A 289 14.37 -19.93 -7.38
CA LEU A 289 13.25 -20.54 -6.67
C LEU A 289 13.17 -22.06 -6.89
N ALA A 290 13.55 -22.57 -8.07
CA ALA A 290 13.64 -24.00 -8.32
C ALA A 290 14.70 -24.68 -7.43
N VAL A 291 15.84 -24.01 -7.24
CA VAL A 291 16.91 -24.46 -6.34
C VAL A 291 16.47 -24.39 -4.87
N GLU A 292 15.79 -23.30 -4.47
CA GLU A 292 15.29 -23.11 -3.10
C GLU A 292 14.12 -24.05 -2.73
N LYS A 293 13.17 -24.31 -3.65
CA LYS A 293 12.05 -25.24 -3.40
C LYS A 293 12.50 -26.70 -3.27
N ARG A 294 13.71 -27.06 -3.72
CA ARG A 294 14.33 -28.35 -3.36
C ARG A 294 14.68 -28.44 -1.87
N ASN A 295 14.74 -27.30 -1.16
CA ASN A 295 15.14 -27.22 0.24
C ASN A 295 14.04 -26.76 1.23
N ILE A 296 12.99 -26.04 0.83
CA ILE A 296 11.98 -25.56 1.81
C ILE A 296 10.56 -25.53 1.21
N LYS A 297 9.66 -26.38 1.73
CA LYS A 297 8.22 -26.11 1.71
C LYS A 297 7.89 -25.26 2.94
N THR A 298 7.21 -24.12 2.73
CA THR A 298 6.06 -23.60 3.51
C THR A 298 6.12 -22.06 3.57
N THR A 299 5.23 -21.38 2.85
CA THR A 299 4.77 -20.04 3.23
C THR A 299 3.45 -20.24 3.97
N MET A 300 3.35 -19.84 5.24
CA MET A 300 2.04 -19.72 5.87
C MET A 300 1.98 -18.43 6.69
N VAL A 301 1.07 -17.56 6.28
CA VAL A 301 0.47 -16.48 7.07
C VAL A 301 -0.07 -17.07 8.39
N ALA A 302 -0.26 -16.25 9.42
CA ALA A 302 -1.07 -16.68 10.56
C ALA A 302 -2.41 -17.25 10.05
N GLU A 303 -2.79 -18.47 10.47
CA GLU A 303 -4.13 -19.00 10.18
C GLU A 303 -5.16 -18.07 10.83
N ARG A 304 -6.18 -17.68 10.06
CA ARG A 304 -7.25 -16.80 10.57
C ARG A 304 -7.89 -17.44 11.79
N CYS A 305 -8.04 -16.65 12.85
CA CYS A 305 -8.84 -17.09 13.99
C CYS A 305 -10.31 -17.05 13.59
N ASP A 306 -11.07 -18.10 13.91
CA ASP A 306 -12.52 -18.04 13.77
C ASP A 306 -13.09 -17.04 14.80
N LEU A 307 -13.42 -15.86 14.28
CA LEU A 307 -14.05 -14.75 14.99
C LEU A 307 -15.53 -14.58 14.61
N SER A 308 -16.15 -15.56 13.95
CA SER A 308 -17.55 -15.47 13.51
C SER A 308 -18.52 -15.15 14.66
N ASP A 309 -18.31 -15.71 15.85
CA ASP A 309 -19.11 -15.38 17.04
C ASP A 309 -18.91 -13.92 17.48
N VAL A 310 -17.68 -13.40 17.44
CA VAL A 310 -17.38 -12.00 17.77
C VAL A 310 -18.06 -11.06 16.77
N SER A 311 -17.93 -11.34 15.46
CA SER A 311 -18.58 -10.55 14.41
C SER A 311 -20.10 -10.55 14.55
N ARG A 312 -20.70 -11.71 14.81
CA ARG A 312 -22.15 -11.83 15.06
C ARG A 312 -22.59 -10.99 16.26
N ARG A 313 -21.84 -11.05 17.38
CA ARG A 313 -22.16 -10.24 18.57
C ARG A 313 -22.04 -8.74 18.33
N ILE A 314 -21.11 -8.30 17.48
CA ILE A 314 -21.02 -6.89 17.07
C ILE A 314 -22.29 -6.47 16.32
N GLU A 315 -22.76 -7.30 15.38
CA GLU A 315 -23.99 -7.06 14.63
C GLU A 315 -25.22 -7.06 15.56
N ASP A 316 -25.33 -8.05 16.45
CA ASP A 316 -26.39 -8.14 17.45
C ASP A 316 -26.40 -6.89 18.37
N ALA A 317 -25.23 -6.38 18.75
CA ALA A 317 -25.10 -5.18 19.56
C ALA A 317 -25.52 -3.91 18.80
N GLU A 318 -25.22 -3.78 17.50
CA GLU A 318 -25.67 -2.68 16.65
C GLU A 318 -27.21 -2.70 16.53
N VAL A 319 -27.81 -3.86 16.25
CA VAL A 319 -29.26 -4.04 16.19
C VAL A 319 -29.91 -3.71 17.53
N SER A 320 -29.39 -4.25 18.62
CA SER A 320 -29.87 -3.97 19.98
C SER A 320 -29.82 -2.46 20.27
N LEU A 321 -28.72 -1.78 19.96
CA LEU A 321 -28.60 -0.34 20.14
C LEU A 321 -29.67 0.41 19.34
N ILE A 322 -29.90 0.05 18.08
CA ILE A 322 -30.91 0.70 17.23
C ILE A 322 -32.32 0.55 17.83
N GLU A 323 -32.67 -0.66 18.26
CA GLU A 323 -34.02 -1.02 18.73
C GLU A 323 -34.34 -0.51 20.14
N ARG A 324 -33.33 -0.28 20.98
CA ARG A 324 -33.52 0.20 22.35
C ARG A 324 -34.23 1.56 22.41
N LYS A 325 -35.20 1.64 23.32
CA LYS A 325 -36.04 2.83 23.61
C LYS A 325 -36.01 3.23 25.08
N ASP A 326 -35.45 2.39 25.93
CA ASP A 326 -35.40 2.53 27.39
C ASP A 326 -34.23 3.42 27.86
N VAL A 327 -33.24 3.66 27.01
CA VAL A 327 -32.09 4.54 27.28
C VAL A 327 -31.82 5.49 26.12
N LYS A 328 -31.01 6.51 26.42
CA LYS A 328 -30.46 7.40 25.41
C LYS A 328 -29.33 6.74 24.64
N LYS A 329 -29.22 7.11 23.36
CA LYS A 329 -28.29 6.53 22.38
C LYS A 329 -27.27 7.59 21.94
N VAL A 330 -26.00 7.34 22.21
CA VAL A 330 -24.91 8.29 21.97
C VAL A 330 -23.91 7.73 20.96
N GLY A 331 -23.70 8.44 19.86
CA GLY A 331 -22.61 8.13 18.93
C GLY A 331 -21.37 8.96 19.23
N TYR A 332 -20.17 8.40 19.07
CA TYR A 332 -18.93 9.17 19.25
C TYR A 332 -17.91 8.95 18.14
N LEU A 333 -17.10 9.97 17.83
CA LEU A 333 -16.16 9.91 16.70
C LEU A 333 -14.71 9.58 17.10
N CYS A 334 -14.23 10.19 18.18
CA CYS A 334 -12.81 10.22 18.53
C CYS A 334 -12.46 9.20 19.62
N THR A 335 -11.24 8.63 19.58
CA THR A 335 -10.72 7.82 20.69
C THR A 335 -10.36 8.62 21.93
N TYR A 336 -10.40 9.96 21.87
CA TYR A 336 -10.29 10.80 23.07
C TYR A 336 -11.61 10.93 23.83
N THR A 337 -12.72 10.42 23.30
CA THR A 337 -13.97 10.30 24.06
C THR A 337 -13.81 9.19 25.10
N PRO A 338 -14.10 9.43 26.39
CA PRO A 338 -14.04 8.41 27.43
C PRO A 338 -15.32 7.56 27.48
N PRO A 339 -15.33 6.30 26.95
CA PRO A 339 -16.48 5.43 27.07
C PRO A 339 -16.81 5.08 28.52
N GLU A 340 -15.87 5.20 29.45
CA GLU A 340 -16.11 5.07 30.89
C GLU A 340 -17.24 5.99 31.37
N MET A 341 -17.28 7.23 30.86
CA MET A 341 -18.32 8.19 31.23
C MET A 341 -19.66 7.86 30.58
N LEU A 342 -19.66 7.29 29.37
CA LEU A 342 -20.88 6.83 28.69
C LEU A 342 -21.49 5.63 29.42
N THR A 343 -20.66 4.65 29.79
CA THR A 343 -21.05 3.51 30.60
C THR A 343 -21.59 3.95 31.96
N ALA A 344 -20.90 4.87 32.66
CA ALA A 344 -21.35 5.39 33.95
C ALA A 344 -22.66 6.19 33.87
N ALA A 345 -22.91 6.88 32.75
CA ALA A 345 -24.18 7.57 32.50
C ALA A 345 -25.34 6.62 32.15
N GLY A 346 -25.05 5.34 31.88
CA GLY A 346 -26.06 4.34 31.53
C GLY A 346 -26.71 4.58 30.16
N VAL A 347 -25.98 5.19 29.22
CA VAL A 347 -26.43 5.35 27.82
C VAL A 347 -26.01 4.15 26.98
N ALA A 348 -26.78 3.81 25.96
CA ALA A 348 -26.29 2.94 24.90
C ALA A 348 -25.38 3.77 23.98
N PHE A 349 -24.24 3.24 23.55
CA PHE A 349 -23.32 3.99 22.71
C PHE A 349 -22.58 3.13 21.69
N GLY A 350 -22.12 3.77 20.62
CA GLY A 350 -21.29 3.13 19.61
C GLY A 350 -20.39 4.15 18.91
N ARG A 351 -19.23 3.68 18.43
CA ARG A 351 -18.32 4.54 17.67
C ARG A 351 -18.85 4.74 16.24
N ILE A 352 -18.75 5.97 15.76
CA ILE A 352 -19.06 6.34 14.38
C ILE A 352 -17.77 6.19 13.54
N ASP A 353 -17.45 4.96 13.15
CA ASP A 353 -16.27 4.61 12.34
C ASP A 353 -16.53 3.58 11.23
N LYS A 354 -17.81 3.21 10.98
CA LYS A 354 -18.28 2.37 9.86
C LYS A 354 -18.25 3.10 8.52
N CYS A 355 -17.08 3.59 8.14
CA CYS A 355 -16.83 4.31 6.88
C CYS A 355 -16.05 3.42 5.89
N GLY A 356 -16.09 3.74 4.60
CA GLY A 356 -15.36 2.97 3.57
C GLY A 356 -16.04 2.90 2.21
N SER A 357 -17.27 3.42 2.09
CA SER A 357 -18.03 3.39 0.84
C SER A 357 -17.87 4.69 0.03
N PRO A 358 -17.44 4.63 -1.25
CA PRO A 358 -17.41 5.79 -2.14
C PRO A 358 -18.76 6.46 -2.33
N SER A 359 -19.85 5.69 -2.36
CA SER A 359 -21.20 6.25 -2.54
C SER A 359 -21.60 7.07 -1.32
N VAL A 360 -21.29 6.61 -0.11
CA VAL A 360 -21.57 7.36 1.11
C VAL A 360 -20.68 8.61 1.21
N VAL A 361 -19.42 8.53 0.77
CA VAL A 361 -18.54 9.70 0.66
C VAL A 361 -19.16 10.77 -0.24
N ALA A 362 -19.65 10.40 -1.41
CA ALA A 362 -20.32 11.32 -2.33
C ALA A 362 -21.55 12.00 -1.70
N GLU A 363 -22.29 11.27 -0.85
CA GLU A 363 -23.42 11.85 -0.13
C GLU A 363 -22.98 12.94 0.87
N GLY A 364 -21.84 12.75 1.55
CA GLY A 364 -21.26 13.76 2.44
C GLY A 364 -20.72 14.99 1.72
N GLU A 365 -20.24 14.86 0.48
CA GLU A 365 -19.69 15.96 -0.33
C GLU A 365 -20.74 17.02 -0.74
N VAL A 366 -22.03 16.71 -0.57
CA VAL A 366 -23.09 17.71 -0.75
C VAL A 366 -23.10 18.73 0.40
N ILE A 367 -22.53 18.38 1.56
CA ILE A 367 -22.50 19.23 2.77
C ILE A 367 -21.13 19.90 2.92
N VAL A 368 -20.04 19.16 2.69
CA VAL A 368 -18.65 19.63 2.79
C VAL A 368 -17.91 19.50 1.46
N LYS A 369 -16.78 20.19 1.29
CA LYS A 369 -16.02 20.13 0.03
C LYS A 369 -15.19 18.85 -0.09
N SER A 370 -14.84 18.50 -1.33
CA SER A 370 -14.04 17.31 -1.69
C SER A 370 -12.68 17.21 -0.99
N VAL A 371 -12.13 18.35 -0.52
CA VAL A 371 -10.87 18.45 0.23
C VAL A 371 -10.98 18.03 1.71
N PHE A 372 -12.14 17.60 2.18
CA PHE A 372 -12.26 16.94 3.48
C PHE A 372 -11.80 15.48 3.38
N CYS A 373 -11.27 14.91 4.46
CA CYS A 373 -10.90 13.50 4.45
C CYS A 373 -12.14 12.61 4.31
N ASP A 374 -11.97 11.46 3.65
CA ASP A 374 -13.06 10.55 3.31
C ASP A 374 -13.82 10.02 4.53
N MET A 375 -13.16 9.83 5.67
CA MET A 375 -13.84 9.51 6.93
C MET A 375 -14.88 10.57 7.30
N SER A 376 -14.48 11.84 7.33
CA SER A 376 -15.38 12.96 7.67
C SER A 376 -16.54 13.10 6.69
N LYS A 377 -16.30 12.87 5.39
CA LYS A 377 -17.34 12.87 4.35
C LYS A 377 -18.30 11.70 4.53
N SER A 378 -17.77 10.49 4.73
CA SER A 378 -18.59 9.28 4.93
C SER A 378 -19.51 9.40 6.16
N VAL A 379 -19.01 9.96 7.27
CA VAL A 379 -19.85 10.21 8.46
C VAL A 379 -21.05 11.10 8.13
N LEU A 380 -20.82 12.23 7.44
CA LEU A 380 -21.92 13.11 7.02
C LEU A 380 -22.85 12.46 6.00
N GLY A 381 -22.29 11.62 5.13
CA GLY A 381 -23.05 10.81 4.19
C GLY A 381 -24.04 9.90 4.90
N HIS A 382 -23.61 9.14 5.92
CA HIS A 382 -24.50 8.27 6.69
C HIS A 382 -25.66 9.01 7.36
N PHE A 383 -25.39 10.18 7.95
CA PHE A 383 -26.48 11.02 8.50
C PHE A 383 -27.43 11.51 7.41
N ARG A 384 -26.91 11.93 6.26
CA ARG A 384 -27.72 12.41 5.14
C ARG A 384 -28.60 11.31 4.54
N THR A 385 -28.07 10.09 4.45
CA THR A 385 -28.80 8.92 3.94
C THR A 385 -29.68 8.24 4.98
N LYS A 386 -29.67 8.74 6.23
CA LYS A 386 -30.38 8.14 7.36
C LYS A 386 -30.03 6.65 7.54
N ASP A 387 -28.73 6.36 7.52
CA ASP A 387 -28.24 5.04 7.93
C ASP A 387 -28.86 4.63 9.28
N PRO A 388 -29.36 3.39 9.45
CA PRO A 388 -30.13 3.00 10.63
C PRO A 388 -29.42 3.27 11.97
N PHE A 389 -28.12 2.99 12.06
CA PHE A 389 -27.35 3.26 13.27
C PHE A 389 -27.30 4.77 13.56
N HIS A 390 -26.99 5.58 12.56
CA HIS A 390 -26.86 7.04 12.70
C HIS A 390 -28.20 7.73 12.98
N ASP A 391 -29.29 7.28 12.35
CA ASP A 391 -30.64 7.83 12.55
C ASP A 391 -31.21 7.48 13.93
N ALA A 392 -30.81 6.34 14.49
CA ALA A 392 -31.22 5.91 15.82
C ALA A 392 -30.58 6.71 16.96
N LEU A 393 -29.49 7.44 16.73
CA LEU A 393 -28.80 8.21 17.77
C LEU A 393 -29.65 9.40 18.27
N ASP A 394 -29.63 9.62 19.59
CA ASP A 394 -30.20 10.82 20.22
C ASP A 394 -29.20 11.99 20.19
N GLN A 395 -27.90 11.69 20.32
CA GLN A 395 -26.84 12.69 20.41
C GLN A 395 -25.52 12.15 19.84
N VAL A 396 -24.72 13.04 19.27
CA VAL A 396 -23.34 12.78 18.86
C VAL A 396 -22.37 13.55 19.76
N VAL A 397 -21.26 12.92 20.12
CA VAL A 397 -20.20 13.55 20.91
C VAL A 397 -18.84 13.38 20.26
N THR A 398 -18.00 14.40 20.38
CA THR A 398 -16.63 14.30 19.88
C THR A 398 -15.64 15.07 20.74
N PHE A 399 -14.44 14.53 20.83
CA PHE A 399 -13.31 15.23 21.42
C PHE A 399 -12.42 15.71 20.28
N TYR A 400 -12.39 17.02 20.05
CA TYR A 400 -11.85 17.64 18.84
C TYR A 400 -10.34 17.39 18.71
N THR A 401 -9.98 16.55 17.73
CA THR A 401 -8.59 16.25 17.38
C THR A 401 -8.13 16.83 16.05
N CYS A 402 -9.01 17.11 15.11
CA CYS A 402 -8.63 17.79 13.87
C CYS A 402 -9.72 18.74 13.41
N ASP A 403 -9.35 19.66 12.51
CA ASP A 403 -10.28 20.67 12.00
C ASP A 403 -11.44 20.03 11.21
N THR A 404 -11.17 18.94 10.48
CA THR A 404 -12.22 18.23 9.74
C THR A 404 -13.24 17.61 10.69
N MET A 405 -12.81 16.96 11.78
CA MET A 405 -13.72 16.42 12.79
C MET A 405 -14.53 17.49 13.51
N ARG A 406 -13.94 18.65 13.81
CA ARG A 406 -14.68 19.78 14.40
C ARG A 406 -15.76 20.27 13.44
N ALA A 407 -15.42 20.46 12.17
CA ALA A 407 -16.37 20.87 11.15
C ALA A 407 -17.47 19.82 10.91
N THR A 408 -17.14 18.53 10.92
CA THR A 408 -18.11 17.43 10.85
C THR A 408 -19.08 17.46 12.02
N SER A 409 -18.61 17.61 13.26
CA SER A 409 -19.50 17.75 14.43
C SER A 409 -20.45 18.93 14.30
N ASN A 410 -19.93 20.09 13.87
CA ASN A 410 -20.76 21.29 13.67
C ASN A 410 -21.83 21.07 12.59
N ALA A 411 -21.48 20.39 11.50
CA ALA A 411 -22.42 20.04 10.44
C ALA A 411 -23.50 19.07 10.94
N ILE A 412 -23.14 18.05 11.73
CA ILE A 412 -24.11 17.15 12.35
C ILE A 412 -25.09 17.93 13.22
N ASN A 413 -24.59 18.82 14.08
CA ASN A 413 -25.42 19.65 14.96
C ASN A 413 -26.38 20.57 14.19
N HIS A 414 -25.92 21.11 13.07
CA HIS A 414 -26.69 22.08 12.29
C HIS A 414 -27.76 21.41 11.41
N TYR A 415 -27.49 20.22 10.86
CA TYR A 415 -28.34 19.61 9.84
C TYR A 415 -29.10 18.36 10.31
N PHE A 416 -28.64 17.63 11.33
CA PHE A 416 -29.12 16.27 11.60
C PHE A 416 -29.54 16.01 13.04
N LYS A 417 -28.59 16.02 13.98
CA LYS A 417 -28.77 15.57 15.36
C LYS A 417 -27.96 16.46 16.30
N PRO A 418 -28.39 16.67 17.55
CA PRO A 418 -27.56 17.35 18.54
C PRO A 418 -26.14 16.76 18.57
N SER A 419 -25.14 17.59 18.30
CA SER A 419 -23.74 17.18 18.30
C SER A 419 -22.91 18.17 19.09
N TYR A 420 -22.26 17.66 20.12
CA TYR A 420 -21.44 18.44 21.04
C TYR A 420 -19.99 18.01 20.92
N GLY A 421 -19.07 18.93 21.17
CA GLY A 421 -17.70 18.53 21.26
C GLY A 421 -16.85 19.34 22.20
N TYR A 422 -15.82 18.66 22.67
CA TYR A 422 -14.95 19.05 23.76
C TYR A 422 -13.53 19.20 23.21
N VAL A 423 -12.78 20.14 23.76
CA VAL A 423 -11.45 20.49 23.27
C VAL A 423 -10.42 19.58 23.91
N VAL A 424 -9.75 18.77 23.08
CA VAL A 424 -8.53 18.09 23.52
C VAL A 424 -7.38 19.10 23.45
N PRO A 425 -6.71 19.44 24.56
CA PRO A 425 -5.59 20.38 24.51
C PRO A 425 -4.47 19.81 23.63
N ARG A 426 -3.65 20.72 23.05
CA ARG A 426 -2.55 20.33 22.17
C ARG A 426 -1.26 20.01 22.93
N THR A 427 -1.04 20.68 24.06
CA THR A 427 0.20 20.60 24.84
C THR A 427 -0.01 19.71 26.05
N SER A 428 -0.14 18.40 25.82
CA SER A 428 -0.51 17.42 26.86
C SER A 428 0.53 17.26 27.98
N ASP A 429 1.73 17.80 27.78
CA ASP A 429 2.82 17.86 28.75
C ASP A 429 2.66 18.97 29.80
N LYS A 430 1.78 19.95 29.57
CA LYS A 430 1.62 21.10 30.48
C LYS A 430 0.57 20.82 31.57
N PRO A 431 0.86 21.15 32.85
CA PRO A 431 -0.13 21.05 33.93
C PRO A 431 -1.43 21.81 33.63
N SER A 432 -1.34 23.03 33.09
CA SER A 432 -2.50 23.84 32.71
C SER A 432 -3.39 23.19 31.65
N ALA A 433 -2.80 22.43 30.72
CA ALA A 433 -3.56 21.67 29.72
C ALA A 433 -4.32 20.50 30.37
N ARG A 434 -3.72 19.83 31.36
CA ARG A 434 -4.37 18.76 32.13
C ARG A 434 -5.50 19.29 32.99
N ASP A 435 -5.32 20.46 33.61
CA ASP A 435 -6.38 21.16 34.35
C ASP A 435 -7.55 21.52 33.44
N PHE A 436 -7.25 22.11 32.28
CA PHE A 436 -8.27 22.43 31.27
C PHE A 436 -9.03 21.18 30.82
N PHE A 437 -8.32 20.09 30.53
CA PHE A 437 -8.96 18.88 30.03
C PHE A 437 -9.81 18.17 31.08
N ARG A 438 -9.44 18.26 32.36
CA ARG A 438 -10.31 17.83 33.46
C ARG A 438 -11.62 18.60 33.47
N GLU A 439 -11.59 19.92 33.29
CA GLU A 439 -12.82 20.71 33.22
C GLU A 439 -13.67 20.35 31.99
N GLU A 440 -13.04 20.02 30.85
CA GLU A 440 -13.75 19.48 29.68
C GLU A 440 -14.42 18.12 29.98
N MET A 441 -13.76 17.23 30.74
CA MET A 441 -14.40 16.00 31.20
C MET A 441 -15.61 16.28 32.09
N LYS A 442 -15.52 17.26 33.00
CA LYS A 442 -16.67 17.66 33.84
C LYS A 442 -17.82 18.26 33.03
N ASN A 443 -17.50 19.08 32.02
CA ASN A 443 -18.50 19.64 31.10
C ASN A 443 -19.20 18.52 30.33
N PHE A 444 -18.43 17.54 29.84
CA PHE A 444 -19.00 16.36 29.22
C PHE A 444 -19.92 15.58 30.16
N GLY A 445 -19.51 15.41 31.43
CA GLY A 445 -20.35 14.80 32.46
C GLY A 445 -21.69 15.52 32.61
N LYS A 446 -21.69 16.85 32.77
CA LYS A 446 -22.92 17.65 32.90
C LYS A 446 -23.85 17.53 31.68
N ASP A 447 -23.28 17.44 30.47
CA ASP A 447 -24.08 17.26 29.26
C ASP A 447 -24.73 15.86 29.21
N LEU A 448 -24.06 14.82 29.69
CA LEU A 448 -24.64 13.49 29.86
C LEU A 448 -25.73 13.48 30.94
N GLU A 449 -25.55 14.22 32.05
CA GLU A 449 -26.58 14.37 33.08
C GLU A 449 -27.83 15.03 32.51
N LYS A 450 -27.65 16.08 31.70
CA LYS A 450 -28.74 16.75 31.00
C LYS A 450 -29.45 15.83 30.01
N LEU A 451 -28.70 15.00 29.28
CA LEU A 451 -29.25 14.06 28.30
C LEU A 451 -30.08 12.96 28.97
N THR A 452 -29.59 12.41 30.08
CA THR A 452 -30.20 11.26 30.77
C THR A 452 -31.21 11.67 31.84
N GLY A 453 -31.16 12.91 32.31
CA GLY A 453 -31.93 13.39 33.46
C GLY A 453 -31.46 12.81 34.80
N LYS A 454 -30.26 12.21 34.85
CA LYS A 454 -29.71 11.55 36.04
C LYS A 454 -28.30 12.08 36.32
N PRO A 455 -27.90 12.30 37.59
CA PRO A 455 -26.53 12.67 37.90
C PRO A 455 -25.56 11.54 37.53
N ILE A 456 -24.31 11.89 37.17
CA ILE A 456 -23.24 10.89 37.08
C ILE A 456 -22.75 10.62 38.48
N ASP A 457 -23.09 9.44 38.99
CA ASP A 457 -22.59 8.94 40.25
C ASP A 457 -21.08 8.64 40.13
N GLU A 458 -20.28 9.26 41.01
CA GLU A 458 -18.82 9.09 41.00
C GLU A 458 -18.41 7.65 41.35
N ASP A 459 -19.17 6.94 42.18
CA ASP A 459 -18.88 5.54 42.51
C ASP A 459 -19.09 4.64 41.29
N ASN A 460 -20.17 4.87 40.53
CA ASN A 460 -20.40 4.20 39.24
C ASN A 460 -19.34 4.58 38.21
N LEU A 461 -18.89 5.84 38.18
CA LEU A 461 -17.80 6.26 37.29
C LEU A 461 -16.49 5.53 37.62
N ARG A 462 -16.13 5.40 38.90
CA ARG A 462 -14.96 4.62 39.33
C ARG A 462 -15.09 3.14 38.97
N ALA A 463 -16.27 2.55 39.17
CA ALA A 463 -16.53 1.17 38.78
C ALA A 463 -16.36 0.98 37.25
N SER A 464 -16.86 1.93 36.47
CA SER A 464 -16.70 1.92 35.01
C SER A 464 -15.24 2.07 34.57
N ILE A 465 -14.47 2.96 35.20
CA ILE A 465 -13.03 3.10 34.96
C ILE A 465 -12.30 1.77 35.19
N LYS A 466 -12.63 1.07 36.28
CA LYS A 466 -12.05 -0.24 36.60
C LYS A 466 -12.42 -1.31 35.57
N LEU A 467 -13.69 -1.34 35.15
CA LEU A 467 -14.17 -2.26 34.12
C LEU A 467 -13.40 -2.04 32.81
N HIS A 468 -13.38 -0.82 32.28
CA HIS A 468 -12.69 -0.53 31.03
C HIS A 468 -11.18 -0.75 31.13
N LYS A 469 -10.55 -0.47 32.28
CA LYS A 469 -9.13 -0.81 32.52
C LYS A 469 -8.89 -2.32 32.36
N LYS A 470 -9.74 -3.17 32.93
CA LYS A 470 -9.64 -4.64 32.79
C LYS A 470 -9.80 -5.10 31.34
N LEU A 471 -10.76 -4.53 30.61
CA LEU A 471 -10.96 -4.81 29.18
C LEU A 471 -9.72 -4.44 28.36
N ARG A 472 -9.18 -3.23 28.55
CA ARG A 472 -7.95 -2.78 27.87
C ARG A 472 -6.76 -3.69 28.16
N GLN A 473 -6.57 -4.10 29.41
CA GLN A 473 -5.50 -5.03 29.80
C GLN A 473 -5.64 -6.39 29.10
N THR A 474 -6.86 -6.89 28.92
CA THR A 474 -7.11 -8.17 28.23
C THR A 474 -6.82 -8.04 26.73
N ILE A 475 -7.23 -6.94 26.09
CA ILE A 475 -6.90 -6.64 24.68
C ILE A 475 -5.38 -6.52 24.48
N HIS A 476 -4.65 -5.91 25.42
CA HIS A 476 -3.19 -5.90 25.40
C HIS A 476 -2.59 -7.29 25.47
N LYS A 477 -3.07 -8.14 26.39
CA LYS A 477 -2.60 -9.53 26.49
C LYS A 477 -2.83 -10.31 25.19
N ILE A 478 -3.97 -10.12 24.54
CA ILE A 478 -4.25 -10.71 23.22
C ILE A 478 -3.26 -10.17 22.18
N SER A 479 -3.04 -8.86 22.16
CA SER A 479 -2.08 -8.23 21.25
C SER A 479 -0.65 -8.72 21.47
N ASP A 480 -0.24 -8.97 22.72
CA ASP A 480 1.08 -9.49 23.08
C ASP A 480 1.35 -10.87 22.47
N LEU A 481 0.33 -11.68 22.24
CA LEU A 481 0.48 -12.97 21.54
C LEU A 481 0.99 -12.79 20.10
N ARG A 482 0.83 -11.60 19.50
CA ARG A 482 1.37 -11.28 18.17
C ARG A 482 2.87 -10.94 18.18
N LYS A 483 3.49 -10.87 19.36
CA LYS A 483 4.97 -10.74 19.52
C LYS A 483 5.69 -12.08 19.31
N ARG A 484 4.97 -13.20 19.32
CA ARG A 484 5.47 -14.54 19.01
C ARG A 484 5.95 -14.65 17.56
N ASN A 485 6.83 -15.60 17.25
CA ASN A 485 7.36 -15.83 15.89
C ASN A 485 6.26 -16.25 14.91
N ARG A 486 5.32 -17.08 15.37
CA ARG A 486 4.02 -17.36 14.75
C ARG A 486 2.91 -16.65 15.53
N PRO A 487 2.51 -15.43 15.15
CA PRO A 487 1.31 -14.80 15.69
C PRO A 487 0.10 -15.74 15.51
N PRO A 488 -0.70 -16.01 16.55
CA PRO A 488 -1.92 -16.80 16.43
C PRO A 488 -3.11 -15.99 15.88
N LEU A 489 -2.88 -14.72 15.57
CA LEU A 489 -3.90 -13.75 15.22
C LEU A 489 -3.34 -12.81 14.16
N SER A 490 -4.08 -12.65 13.07
CA SER A 490 -3.77 -11.67 12.01
C SER A 490 -4.07 -10.24 12.48
N GLY A 491 -3.53 -9.24 11.78
CA GLY A 491 -3.87 -7.85 12.05
C GLY A 491 -5.33 -7.54 11.73
N ALA A 492 -5.88 -8.11 10.66
CA ALA A 492 -7.28 -7.95 10.30
C ALA A 492 -8.22 -8.49 11.39
N ASP A 493 -7.89 -9.65 11.96
CA ASP A 493 -8.64 -10.25 13.06
C ASP A 493 -8.52 -9.40 14.34
N PHE A 494 -7.33 -8.86 14.63
CA PHE A 494 -7.17 -7.97 15.78
C PHE A 494 -8.01 -6.69 15.66
N LEU A 495 -8.15 -6.14 14.46
CA LEU A 495 -9.04 -5.01 14.23
C LEU A 495 -10.52 -5.37 14.49
N GLU A 496 -10.96 -6.61 14.26
CA GLU A 496 -12.30 -7.07 14.69
C GLU A 496 -12.43 -7.13 16.22
N ILE A 497 -11.38 -7.57 16.94
CA ILE A 497 -11.38 -7.57 18.41
C ILE A 497 -11.49 -6.14 18.96
N THR A 498 -10.71 -5.21 18.40
CA THR A 498 -10.81 -3.80 18.81
C THR A 498 -12.14 -3.18 18.41
N ARG A 499 -12.83 -3.68 17.36
CA ARG A 499 -14.19 -3.26 16.98
C ARG A 499 -15.21 -3.72 18.00
N ALA A 500 -15.09 -4.96 18.49
CA ALA A 500 -15.91 -5.47 19.60
C ALA A 500 -15.88 -4.54 20.82
N TYR A 501 -14.71 -4.03 21.19
CA TYR A 501 -14.56 -3.06 22.30
C TYR A 501 -15.41 -1.78 22.14
N ARG A 502 -15.64 -1.36 20.89
CA ARG A 502 -16.31 -0.10 20.52
C ARG A 502 -17.81 -0.25 20.25
N SER A 503 -18.29 -1.50 20.18
CA SER A 503 -19.64 -1.84 19.72
C SER A 503 -20.43 -2.63 20.76
N ILE A 504 -19.81 -3.57 21.46
CA ILE A 504 -20.48 -4.43 22.46
C ILE A 504 -20.54 -3.68 23.81
N PRO A 505 -21.63 -3.78 24.59
CA PRO A 505 -21.68 -3.22 25.95
C PRO A 505 -20.53 -3.72 26.84
N ALA A 506 -19.90 -2.82 27.60
CA ALA A 506 -18.66 -3.12 28.33
C ALA A 506 -18.78 -4.29 29.32
N GLU A 507 -19.95 -4.41 29.96
CA GLU A 507 -20.30 -5.46 30.91
C GLU A 507 -20.36 -6.87 30.29
N GLU A 508 -20.55 -6.97 28.98
CA GLU A 508 -20.64 -8.24 28.25
C GLU A 508 -19.30 -8.70 27.66
N GLN A 509 -18.32 -7.79 27.57
CA GLN A 509 -17.08 -8.04 26.80
C GLN A 509 -16.09 -8.97 27.50
N GLN A 510 -15.97 -8.92 28.83
CA GLN A 510 -14.88 -9.61 29.53
C GLN A 510 -14.87 -11.13 29.30
N PRO A 511 -16.00 -11.86 29.41
CA PRO A 511 -16.02 -13.31 29.14
C PRO A 511 -15.59 -13.63 27.70
N ILE A 512 -15.99 -12.81 26.72
CA ILE A 512 -15.65 -12.98 25.31
C ILE A 512 -14.14 -12.84 25.11
N LEU A 513 -13.54 -11.80 25.71
CA LEU A 513 -12.10 -11.55 25.60
C LEU A 513 -11.26 -12.61 26.35
N ASP A 514 -11.73 -13.09 27.51
CA ASP A 514 -11.06 -14.14 28.26
C ASP A 514 -11.06 -15.47 27.48
N GLU A 515 -12.22 -15.89 26.93
CA GLU A 515 -12.32 -17.09 26.10
C GLU A 515 -11.40 -17.00 24.87
N LEU A 516 -11.41 -15.85 24.20
CA LEU A 516 -10.57 -15.62 23.03
C LEU A 516 -9.07 -15.65 23.37
N TYR A 517 -8.67 -15.06 24.49
CA TYR A 517 -7.30 -15.11 24.97
C TYR A 517 -6.84 -16.55 25.22
N GLU A 518 -7.62 -17.35 25.94
CA GLU A 518 -7.27 -18.76 26.23
C GLU A 518 -7.12 -19.57 24.95
N ARG A 519 -8.05 -19.41 23.99
CA ARG A 519 -7.98 -20.07 22.67
C ARG A 519 -6.72 -19.69 21.90
N LEU A 520 -6.40 -18.40 21.82
CA LEU A 520 -5.24 -17.91 21.07
C LEU A 520 -3.91 -18.26 21.77
N ALA A 521 -3.89 -18.23 23.11
CA ALA A 521 -2.70 -18.55 23.89
C ALA A 521 -2.28 -20.01 23.72
N ALA A 522 -3.25 -20.92 23.52
CA ALA A 522 -3.04 -22.35 23.30
C ALA A 522 -2.47 -22.72 21.92
N VAL A 523 -2.44 -21.78 20.96
CA VAL A 523 -1.83 -22.01 19.65
C VAL A 523 -0.30 -22.17 19.81
N PRO A 524 0.30 -23.30 19.35
CA PRO A 524 1.74 -23.54 19.49
C PRO A 524 2.59 -22.51 18.74
N GLU A 525 3.76 -22.19 19.31
CA GLU A 525 4.80 -21.46 18.59
C GLU A 525 5.49 -22.36 17.55
N ASP A 526 5.98 -21.76 16.47
CA ASP A 526 7.02 -22.34 15.64
C ASP A 526 8.21 -21.38 15.54
N ASP A 527 9.39 -21.94 15.31
CA ASP A 527 10.64 -21.19 15.27
C ASP A 527 10.94 -20.57 13.89
N LYS A 528 9.99 -20.64 12.94
CA LYS A 528 10.22 -20.12 11.60
C LYS A 528 10.00 -18.60 11.59
N PRO A 529 11.05 -17.80 11.35
CA PRO A 529 10.88 -16.35 11.23
C PRO A 529 9.98 -16.04 10.02
N ARG A 530 9.13 -15.04 10.19
CA ARG A 530 8.21 -14.54 9.14
C ARG A 530 8.31 -13.04 9.11
N LEU A 531 8.17 -12.44 7.93
CA LEU A 531 8.19 -10.98 7.78
C LEU A 531 7.09 -10.32 8.63
N ARG A 532 7.49 -9.36 9.47
CA ARG A 532 6.64 -8.71 10.48
C ARG A 532 6.35 -7.27 10.09
N VAL A 533 5.11 -6.98 9.73
CA VAL A 533 4.71 -5.65 9.23
C VAL A 533 3.96 -4.86 10.30
N MET A 534 4.29 -3.57 10.44
CA MET A 534 3.48 -2.60 11.19
C MET A 534 2.70 -1.70 10.23
N VAL A 535 1.42 -1.51 10.50
CA VAL A 535 0.64 -0.45 9.84
C VAL A 535 0.56 0.75 10.77
N CYS A 536 1.06 1.90 10.34
CA CYS A 536 1.15 3.12 11.14
C CYS A 536 0.47 4.29 10.41
N GLY A 537 -0.19 5.20 11.14
CA GLY A 537 -0.62 6.49 10.58
C GLY A 537 -2.08 6.82 10.87
N GLY A 538 -2.82 7.20 9.81
CA GLY A 538 -4.21 7.64 9.87
C GLY A 538 -5.19 6.53 10.26
N ILE A 539 -6.45 6.92 10.48
CA ILE A 539 -7.53 5.98 10.80
C ILE A 539 -7.77 5.01 9.64
N MET A 540 -7.79 3.71 9.93
CA MET A 540 -8.40 2.71 9.05
C MET A 540 -9.83 2.48 9.52
N ALA A 541 -10.81 2.94 8.73
CA ALA A 541 -12.21 2.80 9.08
C ALA A 541 -12.68 1.36 8.92
N ASP A 542 -13.75 1.02 9.66
CA ASP A 542 -14.21 -0.36 9.75
C ASP A 542 -14.62 -0.94 8.39
N GLY A 543 -15.25 -0.13 7.53
CA GLY A 543 -15.69 -0.54 6.20
C GLY A 543 -14.62 -0.50 5.11
N ASP A 544 -13.38 -0.09 5.40
CA ASP A 544 -12.26 -0.12 4.46
C ASP A 544 -11.13 -1.00 4.99
N ARG A 545 -11.28 -2.33 4.83
CA ARG A 545 -10.26 -3.33 5.17
C ARG A 545 -9.34 -3.69 4.01
N ARG A 546 -9.42 -2.93 2.91
CA ARG A 546 -8.69 -3.23 1.67
C ARG A 546 -7.19 -3.37 1.87
N LEU A 547 -6.55 -2.47 2.61
CA LEU A 547 -5.10 -2.55 2.84
C LEU A 547 -4.71 -3.84 3.58
N MET A 548 -5.50 -4.23 4.60
CA MET A 548 -5.25 -5.45 5.36
C MET A 548 -5.46 -6.69 4.49
N ASP A 549 -6.51 -6.70 3.66
CA ASP A 549 -6.76 -7.79 2.72
C ASP A 549 -5.62 -7.92 1.69
N LEU A 550 -5.13 -6.81 1.14
CA LEU A 550 -3.98 -6.83 0.23
C LEU A 550 -2.72 -7.38 0.91
N LEU A 551 -2.43 -6.96 2.14
CA LEU A 551 -1.25 -7.43 2.88
C LEU A 551 -1.36 -8.90 3.28
N GLU A 552 -2.45 -9.30 3.91
CA GLU A 552 -2.55 -10.61 4.58
C GLU A 552 -3.18 -11.69 3.70
N LYS A 553 -4.16 -11.37 2.84
CA LYS A 553 -4.79 -12.35 1.94
C LYS A 553 -4.04 -12.48 0.61
N ASP A 554 -3.75 -11.35 -0.03
CA ASP A 554 -3.21 -11.36 -1.40
C ASP A 554 -1.69 -11.57 -1.41
N ILE A 555 -0.96 -10.85 -0.56
CA ILE A 555 0.52 -10.88 -0.53
C ILE A 555 1.05 -11.92 0.46
N GLY A 556 0.29 -12.19 1.52
CA GLY A 556 0.62 -13.19 2.53
C GLY A 556 1.71 -12.76 3.51
N VAL A 557 1.64 -11.52 4.01
CA VAL A 557 2.48 -11.03 5.12
C VAL A 557 1.67 -10.85 6.39
N ASN A 558 2.32 -10.95 7.55
CA ASN A 558 1.64 -10.78 8.83
C ASN A 558 1.71 -9.32 9.27
N VAL A 559 0.55 -8.69 9.50
CA VAL A 559 0.50 -7.43 10.23
C VAL A 559 0.48 -7.74 11.72
N VAL A 560 1.57 -7.41 12.42
CA VAL A 560 1.76 -7.77 13.83
C VAL A 560 1.31 -6.67 14.79
N VAL A 561 1.17 -5.44 14.31
CA VAL A 561 0.76 -4.29 15.11
C VAL A 561 0.22 -3.14 14.26
N GLU A 562 -0.87 -2.54 14.75
CA GLU A 562 -1.55 -1.40 14.14
C GLU A 562 -1.37 -0.15 15.01
N ASP A 563 -0.50 0.75 14.58
CA ASP A 563 -0.23 2.03 15.23
C ASP A 563 -1.14 3.15 14.68
N HIS A 564 -2.45 2.98 14.85
CA HIS A 564 -3.48 3.97 14.56
C HIS A 564 -4.69 3.84 15.49
N CYS A 565 -5.62 4.80 15.43
CA CYS A 565 -6.72 4.95 16.40
C CYS A 565 -7.85 3.91 16.31
N THR A 566 -7.79 2.97 15.37
CA THR A 566 -8.68 1.79 15.32
C THR A 566 -7.91 0.50 15.61
N GLY A 567 -6.59 0.59 15.76
CA GLY A 567 -5.70 -0.48 16.14
C GLY A 567 -5.37 -0.44 17.63
N LEU A 568 -4.12 -0.73 17.96
CA LEU A 568 -3.66 -0.93 19.33
C LEU A 568 -3.40 0.38 20.09
N SER A 569 -3.08 1.49 19.41
CA SER A 569 -2.65 2.74 20.04
C SER A 569 -3.60 3.25 21.16
N PRO A 570 -4.94 3.25 21.00
CA PRO A 570 -5.87 3.76 22.03
C PRO A 570 -5.87 2.96 23.33
N PHE A 571 -5.25 1.79 23.37
CA PHE A 571 -5.24 0.95 24.56
C PHE A 571 -4.05 1.27 25.48
N TYR A 572 -3.04 2.04 25.01
CA TYR A 572 -1.81 2.32 25.75
C TYR A 572 -1.93 3.50 26.72
N TYR A 573 -2.65 3.31 27.82
CA TYR A 573 -2.59 4.18 28.98
C TYR A 573 -3.01 3.43 30.24
N ASP A 574 -2.68 4.00 31.40
CA ASP A 574 -3.21 3.54 32.67
C ASP A 574 -3.99 4.68 33.35
N THR A 575 -4.94 4.31 34.18
CA THR A 575 -5.72 5.24 35.00
C THR A 575 -5.22 5.15 36.43
N GLN A 576 -5.00 6.32 37.02
CA GLN A 576 -4.78 6.42 38.47
C GLN A 576 -6.13 6.18 39.18
N GLU A 577 -6.09 5.78 40.44
CA GLU A 577 -7.28 5.61 41.28
C GLU A 577 -7.23 6.64 42.43
N THR A 578 -7.27 7.91 42.07
CA THR A 578 -7.26 9.03 43.05
C THR A 578 -8.67 9.41 43.45
N ASP A 579 -8.83 10.36 44.38
CA ASP A 579 -10.16 10.85 44.77
C ASP A 579 -10.87 11.66 43.68
N ASP A 580 -10.24 11.95 42.53
CA ASP A 580 -10.82 12.75 41.45
C ASP A 580 -10.89 11.95 40.14
N PRO A 581 -12.00 11.25 39.85
CA PRO A 581 -12.10 10.35 38.71
C PRO A 581 -12.04 11.11 37.37
N TYR A 582 -12.44 12.38 37.33
CA TYR A 582 -12.31 13.23 36.14
C TYR A 582 -10.85 13.60 35.87
N ARG A 583 -10.06 13.86 36.92
CA ARG A 583 -8.61 14.06 36.80
C ARG A 583 -7.92 12.79 36.31
N ASP A 584 -8.29 11.64 36.85
CA ASP A 584 -7.72 10.35 36.47
C ASP A 584 -7.93 10.08 34.98
N LEU A 585 -9.16 10.26 34.49
CA LEU A 585 -9.48 10.15 33.05
C LEU A 585 -8.73 11.20 32.22
N ALA A 586 -8.75 12.47 32.61
CA ALA A 586 -8.07 13.52 31.84
C ALA A 586 -6.57 13.25 31.70
N ASN A 587 -5.91 12.81 32.77
CA ASN A 587 -4.50 12.43 32.73
C ASN A 587 -4.27 11.21 31.84
N ALA A 588 -5.03 10.14 32.07
CA ALA A 588 -4.92 8.89 31.31
C ALA A 588 -5.06 9.11 29.80
N TYR A 589 -6.07 9.87 29.38
CA TYR A 589 -6.32 10.17 27.97
C TYR A 589 -5.29 11.12 27.34
N LEU A 590 -4.62 11.96 28.14
CA LEU A 590 -3.51 12.78 27.66
C LEU A 590 -2.16 12.03 27.66
N ASP A 591 -2.08 10.93 28.40
CA ASP A 591 -0.94 10.02 28.46
C ASP A 591 -1.04 8.82 27.52
N GLN A 592 -2.23 8.59 26.93
CA GLN A 592 -2.39 7.60 25.87
C GLN A 592 -1.46 7.86 24.69
N ALA A 593 -1.33 6.85 23.81
CA ALA A 593 -0.66 7.00 22.52
C ALA A 593 -1.12 8.30 21.84
N PRO A 594 -0.23 9.31 21.72
CA PRO A 594 -0.68 10.64 21.31
C PRO A 594 -1.22 10.61 19.89
N CYS A 595 -2.20 11.45 19.54
CA CYS A 595 -2.50 11.71 18.13
C CYS A 595 -1.39 12.56 17.48
N ALA A 596 -1.17 12.46 16.17
CA ALA A 596 -0.17 13.25 15.44
C ALA A 596 -0.36 14.79 15.54
N ARG A 597 -1.51 15.28 16.03
CA ARG A 597 -1.71 16.70 16.35
C ARG A 597 -1.04 17.16 17.65
N GLN A 598 -0.78 16.23 18.58
CA GLN A 598 -0.34 16.52 19.93
C GLN A 598 1.08 17.08 19.92
N SER A 599 1.38 17.91 20.92
CA SER A 599 2.66 18.56 21.12
C SER A 599 3.18 18.22 22.53
N PRO A 600 4.48 17.90 22.66
CA PRO A 600 5.47 17.78 21.59
C PRO A 600 5.22 16.53 20.72
N LEU A 601 5.39 16.68 19.39
CA LEU A 601 5.17 15.61 18.42
C LEU A 601 6.12 14.43 18.62
N SER A 602 7.29 14.65 19.23
CA SER A 602 8.26 13.60 19.54
C SER A 602 7.62 12.45 20.33
N ARG A 603 6.72 12.73 21.29
CA ARG A 603 6.03 11.68 22.05
C ARG A 603 5.27 10.69 21.16
N ARG A 604 4.68 11.16 20.06
CA ARG A 604 3.98 10.30 19.09
C ARG A 604 4.96 9.42 18.32
N ILE A 605 6.06 10.02 17.86
CA ILE A 605 7.10 9.33 17.07
C ILE A 605 7.83 8.29 17.92
N ASP A 606 8.19 8.67 19.14
CA ASP A 606 8.85 7.79 20.12
C ASP A 606 7.93 6.62 20.50
N PHE A 607 6.61 6.85 20.55
CA PHE A 607 5.64 5.77 20.75
C PHE A 607 5.60 4.80 19.55
N SER A 608 5.61 5.30 18.31
CA SER A 608 5.68 4.45 17.11
C SER A 608 6.96 3.63 17.05
N GLU A 609 8.10 4.24 17.41
CA GLU A 609 9.38 3.55 17.56
C GLU A 609 9.30 2.45 18.63
N LYS A 610 8.74 2.78 19.81
CA LYS A 610 8.55 1.82 20.90
C LYS A 610 7.74 0.61 20.42
N LEU A 611 6.62 0.82 19.74
CA LEU A 611 5.82 -0.27 19.18
C LEU A 611 6.59 -1.10 18.16
N ALA A 612 7.30 -0.46 17.22
CA ALA A 612 8.09 -1.17 16.23
C ALA A 612 9.13 -2.09 16.87
N ARG A 613 9.80 -1.63 17.95
CA ARG A 613 10.76 -2.43 18.72
C ARG A 613 10.07 -3.56 19.50
N GLU A 614 8.99 -3.27 20.24
CA GLU A 614 8.28 -4.26 21.06
C GLU A 614 7.72 -5.42 20.24
N TYR A 615 7.28 -5.15 19.01
CA TYR A 615 6.70 -6.14 18.11
C TYR A 615 7.71 -6.73 17.11
N LYS A 616 9.00 -6.39 17.24
CA LYS A 616 10.08 -6.85 16.36
C LYS A 616 9.74 -6.66 14.88
N VAL A 617 9.31 -5.45 14.52
CA VAL A 617 8.83 -5.12 13.17
C VAL A 617 10.00 -5.11 12.19
N ASP A 618 9.80 -5.72 11.03
CA ASP A 618 10.77 -5.72 9.91
C ASP A 618 10.50 -4.58 8.94
N ALA A 619 9.24 -4.16 8.78
CA ALA A 619 8.85 -3.11 7.85
C ALA A 619 7.60 -2.34 8.28
N VAL A 620 7.52 -1.08 7.87
CA VAL A 620 6.40 -0.18 8.20
C VAL A 620 5.61 0.21 6.96
N ILE A 621 4.30 0.07 7.00
CA ILE A 621 3.38 0.68 6.04
C ILE A 621 2.79 1.94 6.68
N TYR A 622 3.24 3.11 6.24
CA TYR A 622 2.71 4.39 6.69
C TYR A 622 1.46 4.74 5.86
N TYR A 623 0.29 4.41 6.38
CA TYR A 623 -1.00 4.60 5.74
C TYR A 623 -1.64 5.93 6.15
N THR A 624 -2.13 6.70 5.18
CA THR A 624 -2.86 7.93 5.45
C THR A 624 -4.04 8.12 4.47
N LEU A 625 -5.20 8.49 5.01
CA LEU A 625 -6.31 8.96 4.18
C LEU A 625 -5.97 10.32 3.56
N LYS A 626 -6.27 10.50 2.27
CA LYS A 626 -6.15 11.79 1.59
C LYS A 626 -6.86 12.87 2.40
N PHE A 627 -6.20 14.02 2.47
CA PHE A 627 -6.64 15.17 3.24
C PHE A 627 -6.75 14.95 4.76
N CYS A 628 -6.08 13.95 5.32
CA CYS A 628 -5.85 13.85 6.77
C CYS A 628 -4.79 14.87 7.20
N PRO A 629 -5.15 16.03 7.80
CA PRO A 629 -4.19 17.12 8.01
C PRO A 629 -3.05 16.72 8.95
N SER A 630 -3.37 16.01 10.03
CA SER A 630 -2.42 15.69 11.09
C SER A 630 -1.35 14.70 10.62
N PHE A 631 -1.76 13.56 10.05
CA PHE A 631 -0.81 12.51 9.67
C PHE A 631 -0.10 12.81 8.34
N SER A 632 -0.74 13.51 7.39
CA SER A 632 -0.08 13.92 6.15
C SER A 632 0.99 14.99 6.38
N GLN A 633 0.77 15.94 7.30
CA GLN A 633 1.77 16.99 7.59
C GLN A 633 3.00 16.44 8.32
N THR A 634 2.82 15.46 9.20
CA THR A 634 3.90 14.94 10.05
C THR A 634 4.66 13.76 9.43
N LYS A 635 4.18 13.20 8.32
CA LYS A 635 4.71 11.94 7.72
C LYS A 635 6.22 11.92 7.56
N GLY A 636 6.81 13.00 7.06
CA GLY A 636 8.26 13.07 6.81
C GLY A 636 9.11 12.86 8.07
N LEU A 637 8.59 13.19 9.25
CA LEU A 637 9.28 12.98 10.53
C LEU A 637 9.22 11.52 10.99
N PHE A 638 8.10 10.84 10.76
CA PHE A 638 7.98 9.39 11.01
C PHE A 638 8.88 8.60 10.06
N MET A 639 8.79 8.90 8.75
CA MET A 639 9.60 8.23 7.74
C MET A 639 11.09 8.39 8.01
N ARG A 640 11.54 9.58 8.43
CA ARG A 640 12.92 9.81 8.87
C ARG A 640 13.28 8.95 10.07
N ARG A 641 12.44 8.90 11.11
CA ARG A 641 12.72 8.09 12.30
C ARG A 641 12.83 6.60 11.96
N PHE A 642 11.91 6.05 11.16
CA PHE A 642 12.00 4.64 10.75
C PHE A 642 13.28 4.38 9.93
N HIS A 643 13.66 5.30 9.05
CA HIS A 643 14.93 5.20 8.32
C HIS A 643 16.16 5.23 9.25
N GLU A 644 16.19 6.13 10.25
CA GLU A 644 17.24 6.19 11.27
C GLU A 644 17.32 4.89 12.10
N MET A 645 16.20 4.19 12.28
CA MET A 645 16.14 2.88 12.92
C MET A 645 16.60 1.72 12.00
N GLY A 646 16.88 2.00 10.73
CA GLY A 646 17.14 0.96 9.72
C GLY A 646 15.90 0.15 9.33
N LEU A 647 14.69 0.67 9.60
CA LEU A 647 13.42 0.03 9.24
C LEU A 647 12.94 0.55 7.87
N PRO A 648 12.83 -0.32 6.86
CA PRO A 648 12.18 0.03 5.60
C PRO A 648 10.74 0.47 5.84
N ALA A 649 10.35 1.57 5.20
CA ALA A 649 9.00 2.12 5.33
C ALA A 649 8.42 2.50 3.96
N LEU A 650 7.19 2.07 3.69
CA LEU A 650 6.42 2.44 2.50
C LEU A 650 5.29 3.41 2.87
N GLU A 651 5.26 4.55 2.20
CA GLU A 651 4.19 5.55 2.35
C GLU A 651 3.03 5.27 1.39
N LEU A 652 1.81 5.19 1.91
CA LEU A 652 0.58 5.01 1.13
C LEU A 652 -0.46 6.10 1.49
N ASP A 653 -0.74 6.97 0.52
CA ASP A 653 -1.83 7.94 0.57
C ASP A 653 -3.01 7.42 -0.28
N THR A 654 -4.17 7.17 0.33
CA THR A 654 -5.36 6.64 -0.36
C THR A 654 -6.67 7.25 0.12
N ASP A 655 -7.77 6.92 -0.53
CA ASP A 655 -9.13 7.30 -0.18
C ASP A 655 -10.02 6.04 -0.21
N TYR A 656 -11.34 6.17 0.00
CA TYR A 656 -12.23 5.00 -0.03
C TYR A 656 -12.56 4.54 -1.45
N SER A 657 -12.11 5.26 -2.49
CA SER A 657 -12.28 4.82 -3.87
C SER A 657 -11.49 3.53 -4.11
N GLN A 658 -12.10 2.62 -4.86
CA GLN A 658 -11.47 1.35 -5.22
C GLN A 658 -10.56 1.48 -6.44
N GLY A 659 -10.43 2.68 -7.01
CA GLY A 659 -9.74 2.94 -8.27
C GLY A 659 -8.21 2.82 -8.20
N ASP A 660 -7.62 2.92 -7.02
CA ASP A 660 -6.17 2.80 -6.79
C ASP A 660 -5.76 1.43 -6.22
N THR A 661 -6.69 0.47 -6.10
CA THR A 661 -6.41 -0.86 -5.49
C THR A 661 -5.29 -1.61 -6.19
N GLY A 662 -5.29 -1.68 -7.52
CA GLY A 662 -4.24 -2.33 -8.29
C GLY A 662 -2.87 -1.65 -8.16
N GLN A 663 -2.87 -0.31 -8.05
CA GLN A 663 -1.66 0.48 -7.80
C GLN A 663 -1.09 0.18 -6.42
N ILE A 664 -1.94 0.21 -5.39
CA ILE A 664 -1.53 -0.09 -4.01
C ILE A 664 -0.98 -1.51 -3.91
N LYS A 665 -1.67 -2.49 -4.51
CA LYS A 665 -1.24 -3.88 -4.57
C LYS A 665 0.16 -4.01 -5.18
N THR A 666 0.38 -3.45 -6.37
CA THR A 666 1.69 -3.54 -7.05
C THR A 666 2.82 -2.90 -6.23
N ARG A 667 2.56 -1.76 -5.58
CA ARG A 667 3.54 -1.09 -4.72
C ARG A 667 3.85 -1.90 -3.45
N LEU A 668 2.85 -2.55 -2.88
CA LEU A 668 3.01 -3.44 -1.73
C LEU A 668 3.77 -4.71 -2.10
N GLU A 669 3.39 -5.39 -3.20
CA GLU A 669 4.08 -6.57 -3.72
C GLU A 669 5.57 -6.27 -3.91
N ALA A 670 5.91 -5.21 -4.65
CA ALA A 670 7.30 -4.82 -4.88
C ALA A 670 8.04 -4.50 -3.57
N PHE A 671 7.38 -3.81 -2.63
CA PHE A 671 8.00 -3.51 -1.34
C PHE A 671 8.27 -4.76 -0.50
N ILE A 672 7.34 -5.72 -0.49
CA ILE A 672 7.47 -6.98 0.24
C ILE A 672 8.49 -7.93 -0.43
N GLU A 673 8.53 -8.00 -1.75
CA GLU A 673 9.52 -8.79 -2.51
C GLU A 673 10.95 -8.39 -2.13
N VAL A 674 11.25 -7.09 -2.17
CA VAL A 674 12.56 -6.53 -1.79
C VAL A 674 12.95 -6.91 -0.35
N LEU A 675 11.97 -6.95 0.56
CA LEU A 675 12.21 -7.33 1.95
C LEU A 675 12.51 -8.81 2.11
N LYS A 676 11.76 -9.68 1.42
CA LYS A 676 11.98 -11.14 1.45
C LYS A 676 13.36 -11.48 0.89
N GLU A 677 13.75 -10.85 -0.21
CA GLU A 677 15.08 -11.00 -0.80
C GLU A 677 16.19 -10.61 0.18
N SER A 678 16.00 -9.54 0.95
CA SER A 678 16.99 -9.08 1.96
C SER A 678 17.08 -9.99 3.19
N GLN A 679 16.02 -10.73 3.52
CA GLN A 679 15.99 -11.66 4.66
C GLN A 679 16.63 -13.02 4.33
N GLY A 680 16.40 -13.57 3.13
CA GLY A 680 16.97 -14.85 2.71
C GLY A 680 18.51 -14.92 2.77
N GLU A 681 19.19 -13.79 2.56
CA GLU A 681 20.67 -13.70 2.67
C GLU A 681 21.19 -13.74 4.10
N LYS A 682 20.43 -13.25 5.09
CA LYS A 682 20.86 -13.32 6.49
C LYS A 682 20.87 -14.77 6.98
N GLU A 683 19.95 -15.58 6.49
CA GLU A 683 19.85 -17.01 6.83
C GLU A 683 20.91 -17.85 6.11
N SER A 684 21.26 -17.52 4.85
CA SER A 684 22.31 -18.25 4.11
C SER A 684 23.74 -17.91 4.55
N CYS A 685 23.97 -16.73 5.13
CA CYS A 685 25.28 -16.33 5.66
C CYS A 685 25.54 -16.81 7.10
N THR A 686 24.53 -17.39 7.77
CA THR A 686 24.63 -17.96 9.13
C THR A 686 24.62 -19.49 9.17
N GLN A 687 24.48 -20.15 8.02
CA GLN A 687 24.78 -21.58 7.82
C GLN A 687 26.17 -21.75 7.23
#